data_AF-A0A7Y5DHY6-F1
#
_entry.id   AF-A0A7Y5DHY6-F1
#
_cell.length_a   1.000
_cell.length_b   1.000
_cell.length_c   1.000
_cell.angle_alpha   90.00
_cell.angle_beta   90.00
_cell.angle_gamma   90.00
#
_symmetry.space_group_name_H-M   'P 1'
#
loop_
_entity.id
_entity.type
_entity.pdbx_description
1 polymer ?
#
loop_
_entity_poly.entity_id
_entity_poly.type
_entity_poly.pdbx_seq_one_letter_code
_entity_poly.pdbx_strand_id
1 'polypeptide(L)'
;FFAGEFAKYGWAKLMAPNMGGFDVLALYSEAIGKMNENPGIPSLFRDIFKNAYLPYRDPETLRSFLKEINVFTYDHSEKLGDAFEYLLSVLGSQGDAGQFRTPRHIIDFMVELIDPQKGERILDPACGTAGFLISAWKHILKQNTSLPSPASGRGAGGEGAVRAGDLLTPAQRAYIAANVHGYDISPDMVRLSLVNLYLHGFSDPHIVEYDTLTSEEKWNDQADVILANPPFMSPKGGIKPHKRFSIQASRSEVLFVDYIAEHLSPNGRAAIIVPEGIIFQSGTAYKQLRQMLVKNSLVAVISLPAGVFNPYSGVKTSILILDKWLAKRSDDVLFIKVENDGFNLGAQRRAMAGSGLPDALAAYQAFRHSREGGNPVEFDAAQFGNANLVEKARIGENGEWNLSGERYRSVVVHKTEWPMVSMEEVCTIQRGLSYSSQELGDEENGIPLYNLKSIKRNGVAQNNDFKYFTGEIKDRHCVQSGDVLIALTDLTPTSELIGSPKLVVSELKAAYSADLGKLVFKGARLAPQFLYCLLRSDHYRNYILTYSHGANVKHLQADGFHNFLIPLPPLAIQQEIVAEIEGYQKIIDGARQVVAAYQPRINVQPDWPIIPLDETCDIQRGKFSHRPRNEPRFYGGKYPFIQTGDIVRADGGKIEHTQTLNDDGLSVSKLFQPPIVVITIAANIGDTAVLDFPSCFPDSVVGLIPKAEIDAHFLELIMRTQKQHLNNIAPQAAQKNINIEILKTIKIPIPPIETQRAIVAEIEAEQALVNANKQLINRFEAKIKTTINRVWGEKN
;
A
#
# COMPACT_ATOMS: atom_id res chain seq x y z
N PHE A 1 -1.25 39.51 -27.68
CA PHE A 1 -2.33 38.62 -27.24
C PHE A 1 -3.71 39.31 -27.24
N PHE A 2 -3.94 40.40 -26.50
CA PHE A 2 -5.25 41.07 -26.45
C PHE A 2 -5.25 42.41 -27.22
N ALA A 3 -5.69 42.39 -28.48
CA ALA A 3 -5.74 43.55 -29.38
C ALA A 3 -7.03 43.55 -30.22
N GLY A 4 -7.35 44.67 -30.89
CA GLY A 4 -8.55 44.79 -31.72
C GLY A 4 -9.84 44.52 -30.94
N GLU A 5 -10.74 43.72 -31.51
CA GLU A 5 -12.01 43.34 -30.86
C GLU A 5 -11.83 42.52 -29.56
N PHE A 6 -10.66 41.89 -29.38
CA PHE A 6 -10.33 41.13 -28.17
C PHE A 6 -9.68 41.98 -27.08
N ALA A 7 -9.37 43.26 -27.33
CA ALA A 7 -8.77 44.16 -26.34
C ALA A 7 -9.66 44.41 -25.12
N LYS A 8 -10.96 44.10 -25.20
CA LYS A 8 -11.89 44.17 -24.06
C LYS A 8 -11.73 43.03 -23.05
N TYR A 9 -11.14 41.90 -23.45
CA TYR A 9 -10.99 40.72 -22.59
C TYR A 9 -9.68 40.66 -21.80
N GLY A 10 -8.87 41.71 -21.84
CA GLY A 10 -7.61 41.74 -21.10
C GLY A 10 -7.82 41.68 -19.58
N TRP A 11 -6.93 40.99 -18.87
CA TRP A 11 -7.02 40.76 -17.43
C TRP A 11 -7.20 42.05 -16.61
N ALA A 12 -6.49 43.13 -16.97
CA ALA A 12 -6.62 44.43 -16.30
C ALA A 12 -8.04 45.04 -16.37
N LYS A 13 -8.77 44.79 -17.46
CA LYS A 13 -10.17 45.23 -17.59
C LYS A 13 -11.11 44.36 -16.78
N LEU A 14 -10.86 43.05 -16.76
CA LEU A 14 -11.64 42.09 -15.97
C LEU A 14 -11.55 42.40 -14.46
N MET A 15 -10.37 42.84 -14.00
CA MET A 15 -10.09 43.15 -12.59
C MET A 15 -10.28 44.63 -12.22
N ALA A 16 -10.89 45.45 -13.09
CA ALA A 16 -11.05 46.87 -12.85
C ALA A 16 -11.96 47.14 -11.63
N PRO A 17 -11.62 48.08 -10.72
CA PRO A 17 -12.38 48.30 -9.48
C PRO A 17 -13.86 48.68 -9.68
N ASN A 18 -14.18 49.28 -10.83
CA ASN A 18 -15.51 49.76 -11.19
C ASN A 18 -16.39 48.73 -11.90
N MET A 19 -15.90 47.50 -12.15
CA MET A 19 -16.71 46.43 -12.75
C MET A 19 -17.67 45.85 -11.71
N GLY A 20 -18.97 45.81 -12.01
CA GLY A 20 -19.97 45.10 -11.20
C GLY A 20 -19.85 43.58 -11.35
N GLY A 21 -20.33 42.80 -10.37
CA GLY A 21 -20.26 41.33 -10.44
C GLY A 21 -20.86 40.75 -11.72
N PHE A 22 -22.06 41.21 -12.10
CA PHE A 22 -22.73 40.78 -13.33
C PHE A 22 -21.94 41.16 -14.60
N ASP A 23 -21.28 42.32 -14.61
CA ASP A 23 -20.46 42.76 -15.73
C ASP A 23 -19.21 41.88 -15.89
N VAL A 24 -18.56 41.52 -14.77
CA VAL A 24 -17.44 40.57 -14.75
C VAL A 24 -17.88 39.22 -15.30
N LEU A 25 -19.02 38.69 -14.81
CA LEU A 25 -19.56 37.41 -15.25
C LEU A 25 -19.86 37.40 -16.75
N ALA A 26 -20.54 38.44 -17.26
CA ALA A 26 -20.86 38.58 -18.67
C ALA A 26 -19.59 38.68 -19.53
N LEU A 27 -18.64 39.54 -19.14
CA LEU A 27 -17.39 39.74 -19.88
C LEU A 27 -16.52 38.48 -19.90
N TYR A 28 -16.40 37.78 -18.76
CA TYR A 28 -15.58 36.56 -18.66
C TYR A 28 -16.21 35.40 -19.44
N SER A 29 -17.53 35.23 -19.36
CA SER A 29 -18.26 34.22 -20.12
C SER A 29 -18.13 34.46 -21.63
N GLU A 30 -18.27 35.71 -22.08
CA GLU A 30 -18.04 36.09 -23.48
C GLU A 30 -16.57 35.84 -23.89
N ALA A 31 -15.61 36.20 -23.02
CA ALA A 31 -14.19 36.00 -23.28
C ALA A 31 -13.86 34.53 -23.51
N ILE A 32 -14.26 33.64 -22.58
CA ILE A 32 -14.00 32.20 -22.68
C ILE A 32 -14.61 31.62 -23.96
N GLY A 33 -15.85 31.99 -24.28
CA GLY A 33 -16.56 31.45 -25.44
C GLY A 33 -16.00 31.88 -26.80
N LYS A 34 -15.24 32.98 -26.85
CA LYS A 34 -14.65 33.51 -28.10
C LYS A 34 -13.13 33.41 -28.16
N MET A 35 -12.45 33.01 -27.09
CA MET A 35 -10.99 33.09 -27.02
C MET A 35 -10.30 32.21 -28.08
N ASN A 36 -10.92 31.10 -28.47
CA ASN A 36 -10.46 30.25 -29.57
C ASN A 36 -10.42 30.95 -30.95
N GLU A 37 -11.18 32.02 -31.12
CA GLU A 37 -11.23 32.81 -32.37
C GLU A 37 -10.18 33.93 -32.39
N ASN A 38 -9.51 34.21 -31.26
CA ASN A 38 -8.56 35.31 -31.15
C ASN A 38 -7.30 35.05 -32.00
N PRO A 39 -7.07 35.77 -33.11
CA PRO A 39 -5.90 35.56 -33.96
C PRO A 39 -4.59 36.01 -33.27
N GLY A 40 -4.70 36.78 -32.18
CA GLY A 40 -3.58 37.33 -31.44
C GLY A 40 -2.94 36.37 -30.44
N ILE A 41 -3.49 35.17 -30.20
CA ILE A 41 -2.92 34.14 -29.31
C ILE A 41 -2.44 32.90 -30.08
N PRO A 42 -1.42 32.16 -29.58
CA PRO A 42 -0.90 30.96 -30.25
C PRO A 42 -1.97 29.88 -30.45
N SER A 43 -1.78 29.03 -31.48
CA SER A 43 -2.75 27.98 -31.81
C SER A 43 -3.07 27.07 -30.62
N LEU A 44 -2.04 26.67 -29.87
CA LEU A 44 -2.18 25.90 -28.64
C LEU A 44 -3.24 26.47 -27.69
N PHE A 45 -3.21 27.78 -27.43
CA PHE A 45 -4.19 28.40 -26.53
C PHE A 45 -5.58 28.44 -27.16
N ARG A 46 -5.69 28.64 -28.48
CA ARG A 46 -6.98 28.56 -29.16
C ARG A 46 -7.60 27.16 -29.04
N ASP A 47 -6.77 26.12 -29.16
CA ASP A 47 -7.20 24.74 -29.00
C ASP A 47 -7.64 24.43 -27.56
N ILE A 48 -6.93 24.96 -26.56
CA ILE A 48 -7.32 24.88 -25.14
C ILE A 48 -8.69 25.54 -24.89
N PHE A 49 -8.98 26.68 -25.55
CA PHE A 49 -10.25 27.40 -25.39
C PHE A 49 -11.39 26.90 -26.29
N LYS A 50 -11.13 25.96 -27.22
CA LYS A 50 -12.16 25.42 -28.11
C LYS A 50 -13.29 24.81 -27.29
N ASN A 51 -14.54 25.23 -27.49
CA ASN A 51 -15.72 24.80 -26.71
C ASN A 51 -15.56 24.97 -25.18
N ALA A 52 -14.70 25.88 -24.72
CA ALA A 52 -14.63 26.23 -23.31
C ALA A 52 -15.89 27.01 -22.91
N TYR A 53 -16.39 26.76 -21.70
CA TYR A 53 -17.52 27.50 -21.14
C TYR A 53 -17.29 27.72 -19.65
N LEU A 54 -17.94 28.75 -19.12
CA LEU A 54 -17.88 29.05 -17.70
C LEU A 54 -19.00 28.30 -16.96
N PRO A 55 -18.68 27.40 -16.01
CA PRO A 55 -19.71 26.67 -15.26
C PRO A 55 -20.38 27.53 -14.17
N TYR A 56 -19.75 28.63 -13.74
CA TYR A 56 -20.26 29.51 -12.69
C TYR A 56 -21.40 30.39 -13.18
N ARG A 57 -22.49 30.40 -12.41
CA ARG A 57 -23.64 31.30 -12.63
C ARG A 57 -23.73 32.42 -11.59
N ASP A 58 -23.02 32.29 -10.47
CA ASP A 58 -23.01 33.28 -9.39
C ASP A 58 -21.88 34.31 -9.58
N PRO A 59 -22.20 35.61 -9.70
CA PRO A 59 -21.21 36.65 -9.95
C PRO A 59 -20.18 36.85 -8.83
N GLU A 60 -20.59 36.72 -7.56
CA GLU A 60 -19.71 36.97 -6.41
C GLU A 60 -18.69 35.83 -6.22
N THR A 61 -19.11 34.59 -6.48
CA THR A 61 -18.23 33.42 -6.51
C THR A 61 -17.15 33.59 -7.58
N LEU A 62 -17.52 34.01 -8.81
CA LEU A 62 -16.53 34.25 -9.87
C LEU A 62 -15.56 35.36 -9.50
N ARG A 63 -16.03 36.50 -8.96
CA ARG A 63 -15.13 37.58 -8.51
C ARG A 63 -14.16 37.12 -7.44
N SER A 64 -14.65 36.36 -6.46
CA SER A 64 -13.82 35.83 -5.38
C SER A 64 -12.74 34.92 -5.95
N PHE A 65 -13.10 34.02 -6.87
CA PHE A 65 -12.15 33.15 -7.56
C PHE A 65 -11.11 33.94 -8.36
N LEU A 66 -11.53 34.89 -9.21
CA LEU A 66 -10.62 35.69 -10.03
C LEU A 66 -9.68 36.56 -9.18
N LYS A 67 -10.14 37.02 -8.01
CA LYS A 67 -9.30 37.76 -7.06
C LYS A 67 -8.19 36.89 -6.49
N GLU A 68 -8.47 35.63 -6.16
CA GLU A 68 -7.44 34.68 -5.73
C GLU A 68 -6.43 34.42 -6.86
N ILE A 69 -6.92 34.19 -8.10
CA ILE A 69 -6.06 33.99 -9.28
C ILE A 69 -5.16 35.21 -9.55
N ASN A 70 -5.65 36.43 -9.33
CA ASN A 70 -4.90 37.66 -9.55
C ASN A 70 -3.68 37.84 -8.63
N VAL A 71 -3.59 37.10 -7.52
CA VAL A 71 -2.43 37.11 -6.62
C VAL A 71 -1.27 36.27 -7.15
N PHE A 72 -1.55 35.30 -8.03
CA PHE A 72 -0.51 34.43 -8.59
C PHE A 72 0.39 35.20 -9.56
N THR A 73 1.70 34.97 -9.45
CA THR A 73 2.70 35.47 -10.41
C THR A 73 3.28 34.29 -11.20
N TYR A 74 3.61 34.55 -12.47
CA TYR A 74 4.07 33.53 -13.42
C TYR A 74 5.61 33.52 -13.53
N ASP A 75 6.30 33.63 -12.39
CA ASP A 75 7.76 33.74 -12.30
C ASP A 75 8.46 32.37 -12.34
N HIS A 76 7.74 31.28 -12.04
CA HIS A 76 8.27 29.92 -12.01
C HIS A 76 7.29 28.91 -12.64
N SER A 77 7.35 28.72 -13.96
CA SER A 77 6.46 27.81 -14.70
C SER A 77 6.48 26.37 -14.16
N GLU A 78 7.63 25.86 -13.73
CA GLU A 78 7.75 24.51 -13.13
C GLU A 78 6.97 24.37 -11.82
N LYS A 79 7.07 25.36 -10.91
CA LYS A 79 6.31 25.35 -9.65
C LYS A 79 4.80 25.40 -9.91
N LEU A 80 4.38 26.12 -10.95
CA LEU A 80 2.99 26.17 -11.40
C LEU A 80 2.54 24.83 -12.00
N GLY A 81 3.39 24.16 -12.78
CA GLY A 81 3.13 22.81 -13.29
C GLY A 81 2.97 21.79 -12.16
N ASP A 82 3.88 21.80 -11.18
CA ASP A 82 3.80 20.91 -10.02
C ASP A 82 2.57 21.21 -9.14
N ALA A 83 2.19 22.49 -8.99
CA ALA A 83 0.95 22.88 -8.30
C ALA A 83 -0.31 22.44 -9.07
N PHE A 84 -0.28 22.50 -10.40
CA PHE A 84 -1.38 22.03 -11.25
C PHE A 84 -1.56 20.51 -11.13
N GLU A 85 -0.46 19.74 -11.17
CA GLU A 85 -0.46 18.29 -10.90
C GLU A 85 -1.00 17.97 -9.50
N TYR A 86 -0.58 18.74 -8.48
CA TYR A 86 -1.12 18.57 -7.13
C TYR A 86 -2.64 18.80 -7.09
N LEU A 87 -3.14 19.88 -7.70
CA LEU A 87 -4.58 20.14 -7.77
C LEU A 87 -5.33 19.01 -8.50
N LEU A 88 -4.80 18.52 -9.62
CA LEU A 88 -5.37 17.38 -10.33
C LEU A 88 -5.43 16.11 -9.45
N SER A 89 -4.42 15.89 -8.60
CA SER A 89 -4.41 14.76 -7.66
C SER A 89 -5.50 14.86 -6.59
N VAL A 90 -5.79 16.08 -6.12
CA VAL A 90 -6.82 16.36 -5.11
C VAL A 90 -8.22 16.32 -5.71
N LEU A 91 -8.43 16.96 -6.87
CA LEU A 91 -9.71 17.01 -7.57
C LEU A 91 -10.17 15.64 -8.09
N GLY A 92 -9.23 14.75 -8.42
CA GLY A 92 -9.53 13.38 -8.85
C GLY A 92 -10.23 12.52 -7.78
N SER A 93 -10.28 12.96 -6.51
CA SER A 93 -10.97 12.25 -5.44
C SER A 93 -12.51 12.29 -5.57
N GLN A 94 -13.05 13.16 -6.44
CA GLN A 94 -14.49 13.31 -6.67
C GLN A 94 -14.96 12.56 -7.94
N GLY A 95 -14.93 11.23 -7.88
CA GLY A 95 -16.05 10.34 -8.24
C GLY A 95 -16.63 10.26 -9.67
N ASP A 96 -16.38 11.18 -10.60
CA ASP A 96 -17.07 11.12 -11.90
C ASP A 96 -16.30 10.35 -12.99
N ALA A 97 -16.91 9.22 -13.36
CA ALA A 97 -16.73 8.45 -14.59
C ALA A 97 -15.32 7.91 -14.93
N GLY A 98 -14.81 6.94 -14.15
CA GLY A 98 -13.87 5.92 -14.66
C GLY A 98 -12.48 6.41 -15.12
N GLN A 99 -12.12 7.66 -14.83
CA GLN A 99 -10.83 8.26 -15.13
C GLN A 99 -9.84 7.91 -14.02
N PHE A 100 -9.24 6.73 -14.12
CA PHE A 100 -8.25 6.27 -13.14
C PHE A 100 -6.95 7.07 -13.27
N ARG A 101 -6.58 7.85 -12.25
CA ARG A 101 -5.28 8.52 -12.19
C ARG A 101 -4.20 7.54 -11.75
N THR A 102 -3.03 7.61 -12.38
CA THR A 102 -1.86 6.84 -11.98
C THR A 102 -1.09 7.57 -10.89
N PRO A 103 -0.81 6.95 -9.73
CA PRO A 103 0.00 7.56 -8.69
C PRO A 103 1.40 7.92 -9.21
N ARG A 104 1.92 9.10 -8.80
CA ARG A 104 3.15 9.67 -9.36
C ARG A 104 4.36 8.76 -9.22
N HIS A 105 4.55 8.14 -8.06
CA HIS A 105 5.66 7.22 -7.81
C HIS A 105 5.59 5.95 -8.67
N ILE A 106 4.40 5.53 -9.11
CA ILE A 106 4.23 4.42 -10.06
C ILE A 106 4.58 4.86 -11.48
N ILE A 107 4.19 6.08 -11.87
CA ILE A 107 4.60 6.69 -13.16
C ILE A 107 6.12 6.74 -13.24
N ASP A 108 6.76 7.33 -12.23
CA ASP A 108 8.22 7.51 -12.21
C ASP A 108 8.94 6.15 -12.19
N PHE A 109 8.44 5.17 -11.42
CA PHE A 109 8.96 3.79 -11.44
C PHE A 109 8.88 3.14 -12.83
N MET A 110 7.76 3.27 -13.54
CA MET A 110 7.62 2.73 -14.90
C MET A 110 8.53 3.43 -15.91
N VAL A 111 8.70 4.75 -15.77
CA VAL A 111 9.65 5.51 -16.61
C VAL A 111 11.08 5.07 -16.34
N GLU A 112 11.46 4.82 -15.08
CA GLU A 112 12.79 4.31 -14.73
C GLU A 112 13.03 2.88 -15.23
N LEU A 113 12.02 2.01 -15.24
CA LEU A 113 12.10 0.67 -15.83
C LEU A 113 12.35 0.73 -17.34
N ILE A 114 11.59 1.58 -18.03
CA ILE A 114 11.65 1.69 -19.50
C ILE A 114 12.86 2.51 -19.95
N ASP A 115 13.28 3.49 -19.16
CA ASP A 115 14.48 4.28 -19.42
C ASP A 115 14.47 4.98 -20.81
N PRO A 116 13.50 5.88 -21.09
CA PRO A 116 13.40 6.57 -22.38
C PRO A 116 14.61 7.47 -22.67
N GLN A 117 15.05 7.48 -23.93
CA GLN A 117 16.25 8.16 -24.40
C GLN A 117 15.92 9.36 -25.32
N LYS A 118 16.84 10.32 -25.42
CA LYS A 118 16.66 11.57 -26.17
C LYS A 118 16.43 11.44 -27.69
N GLY A 119 16.66 10.27 -28.26
CA GLY A 119 16.52 9.98 -29.69
C GLY A 119 15.26 9.21 -30.05
N GLU A 120 14.38 8.95 -29.09
CA GLU A 120 13.27 8.00 -29.22
C GLU A 120 11.93 8.71 -29.35
N ARG A 121 11.02 8.11 -30.11
CA ARG A 121 9.60 8.53 -30.15
C ARG A 121 8.83 7.90 -28.99
N ILE A 122 8.18 8.74 -28.20
CA ILE A 122 7.44 8.38 -26.99
C ILE A 122 5.95 8.58 -27.25
N LEU A 123 5.14 7.57 -26.92
CA LEU A 123 3.68 7.62 -27.07
C LEU A 123 2.98 7.17 -25.78
N ASP A 124 1.92 7.87 -25.41
CA ASP A 124 0.89 7.39 -24.47
C ASP A 124 -0.48 7.38 -25.17
N PRO A 125 -1.02 6.21 -25.56
CA PRO A 125 -2.26 6.10 -26.32
C PRO A 125 -3.54 6.25 -25.46
N ALA A 126 -3.40 6.54 -24.16
CA ALA A 126 -4.49 6.82 -23.23
C ALA A 126 -4.01 7.84 -22.17
N CYS A 127 -3.56 9.01 -22.64
CA CYS A 127 -2.65 9.87 -21.89
C CYS A 127 -3.27 10.59 -20.68
N GLY A 128 -4.59 10.79 -20.65
CA GLY A 128 -5.26 11.50 -19.56
C GLY A 128 -4.66 12.89 -19.36
N THR A 129 -3.97 13.10 -18.23
CA THR A 129 -3.29 14.38 -17.91
C THR A 129 -1.86 14.45 -18.43
N ALA A 130 -1.39 13.49 -19.22
CA ALA A 130 -0.02 13.38 -19.76
C ALA A 130 1.08 13.13 -18.69
N GLY A 131 0.72 12.51 -17.55
CA GLY A 131 1.67 12.26 -16.46
C GLY A 131 2.90 11.42 -16.87
N PHE A 132 2.71 10.37 -17.69
CA PHE A 132 3.81 9.57 -18.24
C PHE A 132 4.71 10.38 -19.18
N LEU A 133 4.13 11.20 -20.05
CA LEU A 133 4.87 12.03 -21.00
C LEU A 133 5.74 13.07 -20.28
N ILE A 134 5.19 13.72 -19.24
CA ILE A 134 5.91 14.66 -18.39
C ILE A 134 7.03 13.95 -17.63
N SER A 135 6.77 12.76 -17.09
CA SER A 135 7.79 11.99 -16.37
C SER A 135 8.93 11.53 -17.28
N ALA A 136 8.61 11.03 -18.48
CA ALA A 136 9.60 10.66 -19.49
C ALA A 136 10.48 11.85 -19.91
N TRP A 137 9.89 13.03 -20.09
CA TRP A 137 10.62 14.26 -20.34
C TRP A 137 11.56 14.63 -19.18
N LYS A 138 11.04 14.67 -17.94
CA LYS A 138 11.86 14.95 -16.74
C LYS A 138 13.00 13.93 -16.60
N HIS A 139 12.78 12.66 -16.93
CA HIS A 139 13.80 11.61 -16.94
C HIS A 139 14.91 11.87 -17.96
N ILE A 140 14.56 12.18 -19.21
CA ILE A 140 15.55 12.50 -20.25
C ILE A 140 16.36 13.74 -19.86
N LEU A 141 15.71 14.77 -19.30
CA LEU A 141 16.43 15.95 -18.79
C LEU A 141 17.41 15.57 -17.69
N LYS A 142 16.96 14.78 -16.70
CA LYS A 142 17.80 14.31 -15.57
C LYS A 142 19.03 13.54 -16.06
N GLN A 143 18.87 12.63 -17.01
CA GLN A 143 19.99 11.87 -17.59
C GLN A 143 20.99 12.70 -18.38
N ASN A 144 20.56 13.86 -18.88
CA ASN A 144 21.40 14.78 -19.62
C ASN A 144 21.68 16.06 -18.81
N THR A 145 21.78 15.92 -17.48
CA THR A 145 22.17 17.00 -16.55
C THR A 145 23.60 16.76 -16.07
N SER A 146 24.43 17.81 -16.04
CA SER A 146 25.80 17.73 -15.51
C SER A 146 25.82 17.45 -14.00
N LEU A 147 26.88 16.79 -13.52
CA LEU A 147 27.07 16.56 -12.09
C LEU A 147 27.38 17.89 -11.38
N PRO A 148 26.87 18.12 -10.16
CA PRO A 148 27.24 19.29 -9.37
C PRO A 148 28.76 19.32 -9.15
N SER A 149 29.44 20.37 -9.61
CA SER A 149 30.88 20.51 -9.38
C SER A 149 31.16 20.90 -7.93
N PRO A 150 32.07 20.22 -7.20
CA PRO A 150 32.47 20.60 -5.84
C PRO A 150 33.19 21.97 -5.76
N ALA A 151 33.54 22.58 -6.89
CA ALA A 151 34.48 23.70 -6.93
C ALA A 151 33.86 25.11 -6.72
N SER A 152 32.53 25.26 -6.68
CA SER A 152 31.91 26.58 -6.44
C SER A 152 31.55 26.76 -4.96
N GLY A 153 32.56 27.10 -4.15
CA GLY A 153 32.41 27.53 -2.75
C GLY A 153 31.74 28.91 -2.60
N ARG A 154 30.54 29.10 -3.16
CA ARG A 154 29.69 30.26 -2.89
C ARG A 154 28.31 29.79 -2.44
N GLY A 155 27.86 30.35 -1.32
CA GLY A 155 26.75 29.86 -0.51
C GLY A 155 25.43 29.70 -1.25
N ALA A 156 24.56 28.89 -0.64
CA ALA A 156 23.16 28.72 -0.99
C ALA A 156 22.49 30.10 -1.17
N GLY A 157 22.23 30.49 -2.43
CA GLY A 157 21.49 31.72 -2.72
C GLY A 157 21.75 32.43 -4.06
N GLY A 158 22.71 32.05 -4.90
CA GLY A 158 22.97 32.79 -6.16
C GLY A 158 23.48 31.96 -7.34
N GLU A 159 22.81 32.11 -8.49
CA GLU A 159 23.28 31.92 -9.89
C GLU A 159 24.26 30.77 -10.22
N GLY A 160 24.12 29.61 -9.56
CA GLY A 160 24.95 28.42 -9.82
C GLY A 160 24.21 27.09 -9.84
N ALA A 161 22.87 27.09 -9.85
CA ALA A 161 22.10 25.86 -9.91
C ALA A 161 22.27 25.20 -11.29
N VAL A 162 22.68 23.93 -11.31
CA VAL A 162 22.75 23.14 -12.53
C VAL A 162 21.36 23.10 -13.15
N ARG A 163 21.22 23.63 -14.37
CA ARG A 163 19.95 23.62 -15.10
C ARG A 163 19.65 22.20 -15.56
N ALA A 164 18.45 21.69 -15.27
CA ALA A 164 18.04 20.37 -15.72
C ALA A 164 18.15 20.24 -17.25
N GLY A 165 18.89 19.22 -17.71
CA GLY A 165 19.18 18.96 -19.12
C GLY A 165 20.22 19.87 -19.75
N ASP A 166 21.11 20.51 -18.99
CA ASP A 166 22.13 21.44 -19.51
C ASP A 166 23.09 20.82 -20.54
N LEU A 167 23.22 19.49 -20.57
CA LEU A 167 23.97 18.77 -21.62
C LEU A 167 23.20 18.63 -22.94
N LEU A 168 21.92 19.01 -22.98
CA LEU A 168 21.11 19.01 -24.21
C LEU A 168 21.22 20.33 -24.94
N THR A 169 21.57 20.24 -26.22
CA THR A 169 21.48 21.38 -27.14
C THR A 169 20.01 21.83 -27.32
N PRO A 170 19.76 23.11 -27.69
CA PRO A 170 18.40 23.56 -28.03
C PRO A 170 17.73 22.70 -29.11
N ALA A 171 18.50 22.25 -30.11
CA ALA A 171 18.00 21.37 -31.17
C ALA A 171 17.58 19.99 -30.63
N GLN A 172 18.36 19.40 -29.72
CA GLN A 172 17.98 18.15 -29.06
C GLN A 172 16.73 18.32 -28.19
N ARG A 173 16.60 19.42 -27.45
CA ARG A 173 15.39 19.70 -26.66
C ARG A 173 14.14 19.83 -27.54
N ALA A 174 14.25 20.57 -28.65
CA ALA A 174 13.18 20.69 -29.62
C ALA A 174 12.82 19.34 -30.26
N TYR A 175 13.83 18.53 -30.60
CA TYR A 175 13.64 17.19 -31.13
C TYR A 175 12.91 16.28 -30.15
N ILE A 176 13.32 16.25 -28.87
CA ILE A 176 12.66 15.44 -27.85
C ILE A 176 11.20 15.90 -27.71
N ALA A 177 10.95 17.21 -27.57
CA ALA A 177 9.60 17.74 -27.40
C ALA A 177 8.68 17.41 -28.59
N ALA A 178 9.21 17.44 -29.82
CA ALA A 178 8.50 17.06 -31.04
C ALA A 178 8.25 15.54 -31.19
N ASN A 179 8.85 14.70 -30.34
CA ASN A 179 8.72 13.25 -30.39
C ASN A 179 7.96 12.68 -29.18
N VAL A 180 7.35 13.53 -28.35
CA VAL A 180 6.52 13.15 -27.22
C VAL A 180 5.05 13.34 -27.59
N HIS A 181 4.34 12.25 -27.85
CA HIS A 181 2.96 12.26 -28.35
C HIS A 181 2.00 11.59 -27.35
N GLY A 182 0.75 12.03 -27.35
CA GLY A 182 -0.30 11.39 -26.55
C GLY A 182 -1.67 11.46 -27.20
N TYR A 183 -2.50 10.45 -26.94
CA TYR A 183 -3.88 10.36 -27.41
C TYR A 183 -4.84 10.29 -26.23
N ASP A 184 -5.97 10.98 -26.33
CA ASP A 184 -7.10 10.77 -25.43
C ASP A 184 -8.41 10.97 -26.19
N ILE A 185 -9.45 10.22 -25.83
CA ILE A 185 -10.78 10.34 -26.44
C ILE A 185 -11.57 11.51 -25.85
N SER A 186 -11.26 11.95 -24.63
CA SER A 186 -11.98 13.02 -23.96
C SER A 186 -11.43 14.39 -24.35
N PRO A 187 -12.25 15.28 -24.94
CA PRO A 187 -11.82 16.65 -25.24
C PRO A 187 -11.32 17.41 -24.01
N ASP A 188 -11.90 17.13 -22.83
CA ASP A 188 -11.48 17.75 -21.58
C ASP A 188 -10.10 17.26 -21.13
N MET A 189 -9.79 15.97 -21.31
CA MET A 189 -8.46 15.44 -21.01
C MET A 189 -7.40 15.96 -21.98
N VAL A 190 -7.74 16.08 -23.27
CA VAL A 190 -6.86 16.71 -24.26
C VAL A 190 -6.52 18.13 -23.84
N ARG A 191 -7.50 18.94 -23.42
CA ARG A 191 -7.23 20.30 -22.93
C ARG A 191 -6.37 20.31 -21.67
N LEU A 192 -6.70 19.46 -20.69
CA LEU A 192 -5.96 19.39 -19.43
C LEU A 192 -4.51 18.96 -19.64
N SER A 193 -4.26 17.97 -20.50
CA SER A 193 -2.89 17.52 -20.83
C SER A 193 -2.10 18.57 -21.62
N LEU A 194 -2.72 19.28 -22.57
CA LEU A 194 -2.07 20.39 -23.28
C LEU A 194 -1.61 21.49 -22.33
N VAL A 195 -2.49 21.91 -21.39
CA VAL A 195 -2.13 22.87 -20.33
C VAL A 195 -1.00 22.32 -19.46
N ASN A 196 -1.12 21.06 -19.04
CA ASN A 196 -0.15 20.45 -18.13
C ASN A 196 1.25 20.35 -18.75
N LEU A 197 1.35 19.90 -20.02
CA LEU A 197 2.59 19.85 -20.76
C LEU A 197 3.17 21.26 -20.98
N TYR A 198 2.33 22.24 -21.31
CA TYR A 198 2.79 23.62 -21.46
C TYR A 198 3.42 24.17 -20.18
N LEU A 199 2.79 23.96 -19.03
CA LEU A 199 3.33 24.36 -17.72
C LEU A 199 4.66 23.65 -17.39
N HIS A 200 4.84 22.43 -17.91
CA HIS A 200 6.08 21.65 -17.77
C HIS A 200 7.13 21.93 -18.86
N GLY A 201 6.96 23.02 -19.64
CA GLY A 201 7.99 23.53 -20.55
C GLY A 201 7.89 23.03 -21.99
N PHE A 202 6.80 22.37 -22.37
CA PHE A 202 6.53 22.02 -23.76
C PHE A 202 5.92 23.22 -24.48
N SER A 203 6.70 23.87 -25.34
CA SER A 203 6.20 25.01 -26.13
C SER A 203 5.19 24.62 -27.21
N ASP A 204 5.26 23.36 -27.67
CA ASP A 204 4.40 22.79 -28.72
C ASP A 204 4.04 21.33 -28.37
N PRO A 205 3.08 21.12 -27.45
CA PRO A 205 2.69 19.78 -27.01
C PRO A 205 1.82 19.07 -28.06
N HIS A 206 2.13 17.79 -28.32
CA HIS A 206 1.51 17.00 -29.38
C HIS A 206 0.48 16.00 -28.81
N ILE A 207 -0.65 16.53 -28.30
CA ILE A 207 -1.78 15.72 -27.84
C ILE A 207 -2.91 15.77 -28.87
N VAL A 208 -3.49 14.60 -29.19
CA VAL A 208 -4.55 14.47 -30.19
C VAL A 208 -5.81 13.90 -29.56
N GLU A 209 -6.96 14.53 -29.86
CA GLU A 209 -8.29 13.96 -29.58
C GLU A 209 -8.52 12.77 -30.51
N TYR A 210 -8.34 11.55 -30.01
CA TYR A 210 -8.32 10.34 -30.82
C TYR A 210 -8.88 9.14 -30.05
N ASP A 211 -9.85 8.43 -30.65
CA ASP A 211 -10.30 7.13 -30.15
C ASP A 211 -9.36 6.03 -30.65
N THR A 212 -8.42 5.65 -29.78
CA THR A 212 -7.41 4.61 -30.01
C THR A 212 -8.01 3.28 -30.49
N LEU A 213 -9.25 2.95 -30.13
CA LEU A 213 -9.81 1.62 -30.37
C LEU A 213 -10.75 1.54 -31.57
N THR A 214 -11.33 2.65 -32.01
CA THR A 214 -12.32 2.66 -33.11
C THR A 214 -11.83 3.33 -34.39
N SER A 215 -10.82 4.20 -34.31
CA SER A 215 -10.27 4.89 -35.47
C SER A 215 -9.04 4.18 -36.08
N GLU A 216 -8.88 4.30 -37.39
CA GLU A 216 -7.73 3.74 -38.14
C GLU A 216 -6.72 4.82 -38.57
N GLU A 217 -7.02 6.11 -38.34
CA GLU A 217 -6.25 7.25 -38.90
C GLU A 217 -4.77 7.21 -38.50
N LYS A 218 -4.47 6.79 -37.27
CA LYS A 218 -3.12 6.73 -36.69
C LYS A 218 -2.56 5.31 -36.61
N TRP A 219 -3.17 4.33 -37.27
CA TRP A 219 -2.76 2.92 -37.10
C TRP A 219 -1.34 2.63 -37.61
N ASN A 220 -0.84 3.39 -38.57
CA ASN A 220 0.51 3.18 -39.10
C ASN A 220 1.58 3.94 -38.30
N ASP A 221 1.19 4.66 -37.25
CA ASP A 221 2.14 5.33 -36.36
C ASP A 221 2.83 4.30 -35.47
N GLN A 222 4.15 4.41 -35.33
CA GLN A 222 4.92 3.58 -34.41
C GLN A 222 5.66 4.45 -33.41
N ALA A 223 5.98 3.86 -32.25
CA ALA A 223 6.78 4.49 -31.22
C ALA A 223 7.86 3.53 -30.71
N ASP A 224 8.99 4.09 -30.28
CA ASP A 224 10.08 3.34 -29.67
C ASP A 224 9.80 3.06 -28.19
N VAL A 225 9.10 3.99 -27.55
CA VAL A 225 8.69 3.90 -26.15
C VAL A 225 7.19 4.12 -26.03
N ILE A 226 6.49 3.18 -25.40
CA ILE A 226 5.08 3.35 -25.03
C ILE A 226 4.90 3.21 -23.52
N LEU A 227 4.33 4.21 -22.87
CA LEU A 227 4.05 4.20 -21.43
C LEU A 227 2.57 4.49 -21.24
N ALA A 228 1.82 3.58 -20.61
CA ALA A 228 0.36 3.72 -20.57
C ALA A 228 -0.27 3.14 -19.29
N ASN A 229 -1.35 3.80 -18.86
CA ASN A 229 -2.36 3.23 -17.98
C ASN A 229 -3.73 3.26 -18.67
N PRO A 230 -4.03 2.28 -19.55
CA PRO A 230 -5.29 2.25 -20.27
C PRO A 230 -6.51 2.06 -19.35
N PRO A 231 -7.72 2.45 -19.77
CA PRO A 231 -8.93 2.30 -18.97
C PRO A 231 -9.21 0.82 -18.64
N PHE A 232 -9.49 0.54 -17.36
CA PHE A 232 -9.69 -0.83 -16.84
C PHE A 232 -11.05 -1.44 -17.16
N MET A 233 -12.01 -0.64 -17.62
CA MET A 233 -13.39 -1.08 -17.84
C MET A 233 -13.88 -0.68 -19.22
N SER A 234 -14.55 -1.61 -19.88
CA SER A 234 -15.24 -1.33 -21.13
C SER A 234 -16.60 -0.65 -20.87
N PRO A 235 -17.07 0.22 -21.79
CA PRO A 235 -18.44 0.75 -21.75
C PRO A 235 -19.50 -0.36 -21.70
N LYS A 236 -20.69 -0.06 -21.16
CA LYS A 236 -21.83 -0.98 -21.21
C LYS A 236 -22.15 -1.31 -22.68
N GLY A 237 -22.05 -2.58 -23.06
CA GLY A 237 -22.22 -3.04 -24.44
C GLY A 237 -20.92 -3.40 -25.17
N GLY A 238 -19.75 -3.15 -24.56
CA GLY A 238 -18.44 -3.42 -25.16
C GLY A 238 -18.06 -2.40 -26.24
N ILE A 239 -16.84 -2.53 -26.76
CA ILE A 239 -16.32 -1.70 -27.84
C ILE A 239 -16.52 -2.43 -29.18
N LYS A 240 -16.81 -1.67 -30.24
CA LYS A 240 -16.80 -2.15 -31.62
C LYS A 240 -15.50 -1.66 -32.27
N PRO A 241 -14.39 -2.41 -32.15
CA PRO A 241 -13.15 -2.00 -32.78
C PRO A 241 -13.24 -2.12 -34.30
N HIS A 242 -12.32 -1.46 -34.98
CA HIS A 242 -12.07 -1.70 -36.40
C HIS A 242 -11.36 -3.07 -36.61
N LYS A 243 -11.15 -3.49 -37.86
CA LYS A 243 -10.78 -4.89 -38.17
C LYS A 243 -9.28 -5.21 -38.12
N ARG A 244 -8.40 -4.24 -37.85
CA ARG A 244 -6.95 -4.44 -37.96
C ARG A 244 -6.30 -5.01 -36.68
N PHE A 245 -7.03 -5.09 -35.58
CA PHE A 245 -6.54 -5.73 -34.34
C PHE A 245 -6.20 -7.20 -34.55
N SER A 246 -5.06 -7.62 -33.99
CA SER A 246 -4.60 -9.01 -34.02
C SER A 246 -5.49 -9.90 -33.15
N ILE A 247 -6.07 -9.35 -32.09
CA ILE A 247 -6.99 -10.04 -31.18
C ILE A 247 -8.43 -9.58 -31.41
N GLN A 248 -9.31 -10.51 -31.78
CA GLN A 248 -10.74 -10.24 -31.93
C GLN A 248 -11.41 -10.19 -30.55
N ALA A 249 -11.62 -8.98 -30.02
CA ALA A 249 -12.20 -8.74 -28.71
C ALA A 249 -13.16 -7.54 -28.71
N SER A 250 -14.06 -7.49 -27.72
CA SER A 250 -14.90 -6.32 -27.43
C SER A 250 -14.53 -5.63 -26.11
N ARG A 251 -13.47 -6.11 -25.46
CA ARG A 251 -12.97 -5.63 -24.17
C ARG A 251 -11.86 -4.61 -24.39
N SER A 252 -12.06 -3.39 -23.91
CA SER A 252 -11.12 -2.26 -24.04
C SER A 252 -9.72 -2.61 -23.54
N GLU A 253 -9.64 -3.23 -22.37
CA GLU A 253 -8.39 -3.62 -21.72
C GLU A 253 -7.57 -4.62 -22.57
N VAL A 254 -8.23 -5.49 -23.34
CA VAL A 254 -7.57 -6.44 -24.24
C VAL A 254 -7.06 -5.71 -25.48
N LEU A 255 -7.93 -4.87 -26.08
CA LEU A 255 -7.62 -4.15 -27.32
C LEU A 255 -6.51 -3.10 -27.13
N PHE A 256 -6.45 -2.41 -26.00
CA PHE A 256 -5.35 -1.47 -25.72
C PHE A 256 -3.99 -2.18 -25.64
N VAL A 257 -3.92 -3.35 -24.99
CA VAL A 257 -2.66 -4.09 -24.89
C VAL A 257 -2.24 -4.64 -26.26
N ASP A 258 -3.20 -5.08 -27.08
CA ASP A 258 -2.97 -5.45 -28.48
C ASP A 258 -2.44 -4.26 -29.30
N TYR A 259 -3.13 -3.11 -29.24
CA TYR A 259 -2.69 -1.86 -29.89
C TYR A 259 -1.24 -1.53 -29.53
N ILE A 260 -0.91 -1.50 -28.24
CA ILE A 260 0.44 -1.13 -27.79
C ILE A 260 1.48 -2.11 -28.33
N ALA A 261 1.21 -3.43 -28.30
CA ALA A 261 2.14 -4.43 -28.83
C ALA A 261 2.38 -4.27 -30.35
N GLU A 262 1.34 -3.96 -31.12
CA GLU A 262 1.41 -3.73 -32.57
C GLU A 262 2.15 -2.44 -32.93
N HIS A 263 1.96 -1.36 -32.16
CA HIS A 263 2.49 -0.02 -32.46
C HIS A 263 3.92 0.21 -31.93
N LEU A 264 4.51 -0.78 -31.26
CA LEU A 264 5.94 -0.75 -30.94
C LEU A 264 6.81 -0.91 -32.20
N SER A 265 7.82 -0.05 -32.35
CA SER A 265 8.87 -0.21 -33.36
C SER A 265 9.61 -1.56 -33.21
N PRO A 266 10.38 -2.04 -34.20
CA PRO A 266 11.01 -3.38 -34.15
C PRO A 266 11.92 -3.65 -32.93
N ASN A 267 12.44 -2.59 -32.31
CA ASN A 267 13.24 -2.62 -31.08
C ASN A 267 12.57 -1.84 -29.93
N GLY A 268 11.30 -1.49 -30.11
CA GLY A 268 10.55 -0.70 -29.15
C GLY A 268 10.19 -1.49 -27.90
N ARG A 269 9.90 -0.74 -26.85
CA ARG A 269 9.55 -1.25 -25.52
C ARG A 269 8.41 -0.46 -24.88
N ALA A 270 7.64 -1.12 -24.03
CA ALA A 270 6.51 -0.52 -23.35
C ALA A 270 6.38 -0.98 -21.91
N ALA A 271 5.84 -0.10 -21.05
CA ALA A 271 5.29 -0.49 -19.75
C ALA A 271 3.80 -0.14 -19.71
N ILE A 272 2.98 -1.14 -19.37
CA ILE A 272 1.52 -1.03 -19.43
C ILE A 272 0.93 -1.48 -18.10
N ILE A 273 0.15 -0.62 -17.44
CA ILE A 273 -0.67 -1.04 -16.30
C ILE A 273 -1.89 -1.79 -16.81
N VAL A 274 -2.10 -3.01 -16.30
CA VAL A 274 -3.24 -3.86 -16.67
C VAL A 274 -3.98 -4.38 -15.44
N PRO A 275 -5.31 -4.59 -15.52
CA PRO A 275 -6.06 -5.26 -14.47
C PRO A 275 -5.74 -6.76 -14.44
N GLU A 276 -5.99 -7.40 -13.29
CA GLU A 276 -5.77 -8.86 -13.10
C GLU A 276 -6.48 -9.76 -14.14
N GLY A 277 -7.55 -9.28 -14.78
CA GLY A 277 -8.21 -10.00 -15.87
C GLY A 277 -7.25 -10.37 -17.01
N ILE A 278 -6.35 -9.45 -17.40
CA ILE A 278 -5.33 -9.71 -18.42
C ILE A 278 -4.38 -10.84 -17.97
N ILE A 279 -4.10 -10.94 -16.67
CA ILE A 279 -3.12 -11.88 -16.10
C ILE A 279 -3.61 -13.33 -16.13
N PHE A 280 -4.86 -13.62 -15.78
CA PHE A 280 -5.31 -15.02 -15.61
C PHE A 280 -6.71 -15.36 -16.13
N GLN A 281 -7.49 -14.41 -16.65
CA GLN A 281 -8.85 -14.72 -17.11
C GLN A 281 -8.85 -15.74 -18.25
N SER A 282 -9.81 -16.68 -18.24
CA SER A 282 -9.88 -17.83 -19.14
C SER A 282 -10.65 -17.57 -20.45
N GLY A 283 -11.04 -16.34 -20.74
CA GLY A 283 -11.70 -16.02 -22.01
C GLY A 283 -10.74 -16.17 -23.21
N THR A 284 -11.24 -16.61 -24.36
CA THR A 284 -10.42 -16.89 -25.55
C THR A 284 -9.52 -15.73 -25.95
N ALA A 285 -10.06 -14.50 -26.02
CA ALA A 285 -9.29 -13.31 -26.36
C ALA A 285 -8.17 -13.03 -25.35
N TYR A 286 -8.38 -13.28 -24.05
CA TYR A 286 -7.36 -13.12 -23.02
C TYR A 286 -6.21 -14.12 -23.20
N LYS A 287 -6.54 -15.40 -23.46
CA LYS A 287 -5.51 -16.43 -23.72
C LYS A 287 -4.72 -16.12 -24.98
N GLN A 288 -5.40 -15.73 -26.06
CA GLN A 288 -4.75 -15.36 -27.32
C GLN A 288 -3.85 -14.14 -27.17
N LEU A 289 -4.30 -13.11 -26.44
CA LEU A 289 -3.47 -11.95 -26.12
C LEU A 289 -2.22 -12.38 -25.34
N ARG A 290 -2.37 -13.11 -24.23
CA ARG A 290 -1.22 -13.57 -23.44
C ARG A 290 -0.25 -14.42 -24.26
N GLN A 291 -0.76 -15.32 -25.10
CA GLN A 291 0.04 -16.11 -26.01
C GLN A 291 0.84 -15.24 -26.99
N MET A 292 0.20 -14.26 -27.62
CA MET A 292 0.84 -13.32 -28.54
C MET A 292 1.94 -12.52 -27.83
N LEU A 293 1.66 -12.01 -26.63
CA LEU A 293 2.62 -11.23 -25.84
C LEU A 293 3.84 -12.07 -25.46
N VAL A 294 3.64 -13.25 -24.85
CA VAL A 294 4.73 -14.15 -24.40
C VAL A 294 5.64 -14.55 -25.56
N LYS A 295 5.07 -14.79 -26.75
CA LYS A 295 5.85 -15.15 -27.94
C LYS A 295 6.65 -13.99 -28.52
N ASN A 296 6.08 -12.78 -28.54
CA ASN A 296 6.58 -11.72 -29.40
C ASN A 296 7.26 -10.55 -28.68
N SER A 297 6.89 -10.26 -27.43
CA SER A 297 7.32 -9.00 -26.80
C SER A 297 7.39 -8.99 -25.27
N LEU A 298 6.67 -9.85 -24.55
CA LEU A 298 6.66 -9.83 -23.09
C LEU A 298 8.00 -10.30 -22.52
N VAL A 299 8.59 -9.48 -21.64
CA VAL A 299 9.86 -9.78 -20.97
C VAL A 299 9.75 -9.77 -19.45
N ALA A 300 8.81 -9.01 -18.89
CA ALA A 300 8.55 -9.04 -17.45
C ALA A 300 7.08 -8.75 -17.08
N VAL A 301 6.67 -9.26 -15.92
CA VAL A 301 5.37 -9.00 -15.29
C VAL A 301 5.61 -8.61 -13.83
N ILE A 302 5.25 -7.39 -13.47
CA ILE A 302 5.40 -6.86 -12.11
C ILE A 302 4.02 -6.80 -11.44
N SER A 303 3.76 -7.67 -10.48
CA SER A 303 2.50 -7.70 -9.74
C SER A 303 2.50 -6.63 -8.65
N LEU A 304 1.51 -5.74 -8.70
CA LEU A 304 1.33 -4.67 -7.70
C LEU A 304 0.34 -5.10 -6.62
N PRO A 305 0.46 -4.58 -5.39
CA PRO A 305 -0.49 -4.88 -4.33
C PRO A 305 -1.87 -4.25 -4.61
N ALA A 306 -2.93 -4.90 -4.15
CA ALA A 306 -4.29 -4.35 -4.25
C ALA A 306 -4.39 -3.06 -3.41
N GLY A 307 -4.95 -1.99 -3.98
CA GLY A 307 -5.08 -0.70 -3.30
C GLY A 307 -4.00 0.34 -3.64
N VAL A 308 -3.06 0.04 -4.54
CA VAL A 308 -2.11 1.04 -5.08
C VAL A 308 -2.82 2.25 -5.70
N PHE A 309 -3.98 2.00 -6.33
CA PHE A 309 -4.79 3.01 -7.01
C PHE A 309 -5.91 3.57 -6.12
N ASN A 310 -5.93 3.27 -4.82
CA ASN A 310 -6.89 3.90 -3.91
C ASN A 310 -6.59 5.41 -3.76
N PRO A 311 -7.61 6.25 -3.45
CA PRO A 311 -9.03 5.90 -3.33
C PRO A 311 -9.75 5.75 -4.69
N TYR A 312 -9.07 5.97 -5.81
CA TYR A 312 -9.68 5.94 -7.15
C TYR A 312 -10.18 4.55 -7.56
N SER A 313 -9.43 3.50 -7.23
CA SER A 313 -9.78 2.12 -7.54
C SER A 313 -9.14 1.12 -6.59
N GLY A 314 -9.95 0.17 -6.11
CA GLY A 314 -9.48 -1.01 -5.37
C GLY A 314 -9.03 -2.17 -6.26
N VAL A 315 -9.09 -2.01 -7.59
CA VAL A 315 -8.69 -3.05 -8.54
C VAL A 315 -7.21 -3.39 -8.36
N LYS A 316 -6.90 -4.69 -8.26
CA LYS A 316 -5.52 -5.17 -8.28
C LYS A 316 -4.99 -5.14 -9.71
N THR A 317 -3.81 -4.57 -9.88
CA THR A 317 -3.20 -4.34 -11.19
C THR A 317 -1.81 -4.97 -11.25
N SER A 318 -1.25 -5.04 -12.44
CA SER A 318 0.12 -5.45 -12.71
C SER A 318 0.69 -4.59 -13.82
N ILE A 319 2.01 -4.48 -13.90
CA ILE A 319 2.71 -3.82 -15.00
C ILE A 319 3.25 -4.91 -15.93
N LEU A 320 2.86 -4.86 -17.20
CA LEU A 320 3.49 -5.66 -18.25
C LEU A 320 4.63 -4.86 -18.86
N ILE A 321 5.81 -5.47 -18.95
CA ILE A 321 6.96 -4.92 -19.67
C ILE A 321 7.09 -5.67 -20.99
N LEU A 322 6.89 -4.92 -22.07
CA LEU A 322 7.11 -5.39 -23.44
C LEU A 322 8.44 -4.83 -23.94
N ASP A 323 9.26 -5.66 -24.57
CA ASP A 323 10.49 -5.24 -25.23
C ASP A 323 10.76 -6.19 -26.39
N LYS A 324 10.57 -5.71 -27.63
CA LYS A 324 10.72 -6.54 -28.84
C LYS A 324 12.17 -6.92 -29.11
N TRP A 325 13.14 -6.17 -28.61
CA TRP A 325 14.56 -6.46 -28.79
C TRP A 325 15.05 -7.50 -27.78
N LEU A 326 14.63 -7.36 -26.53
CA LEU A 326 14.99 -8.26 -25.42
C LEU A 326 14.24 -9.59 -25.51
N ALA A 327 12.96 -9.58 -25.92
CA ALA A 327 12.15 -10.79 -26.08
C ALA A 327 12.72 -11.78 -27.12
N LYS A 328 13.46 -11.29 -28.13
CA LYS A 328 14.15 -12.13 -29.12
C LYS A 328 15.44 -12.79 -28.58
N ARG A 329 15.92 -12.35 -27.41
CA ARG A 329 17.18 -12.77 -26.78
C ARG A 329 16.96 -13.52 -25.46
N SER A 330 15.72 -13.78 -25.11
CA SER A 330 15.34 -14.47 -23.88
C SER A 330 14.25 -15.47 -24.18
N ASP A 331 14.45 -16.72 -23.76
CA ASP A 331 13.40 -17.73 -23.70
C ASP A 331 12.62 -17.66 -22.39
N ASP A 332 12.95 -16.69 -21.52
CA ASP A 332 12.36 -16.49 -20.20
C ASP A 332 11.52 -15.21 -20.12
N VAL A 333 10.55 -15.22 -19.20
CA VAL A 333 9.81 -14.05 -18.71
C VAL A 333 10.08 -13.89 -17.22
N LEU A 334 10.43 -12.67 -16.81
CA LEU A 334 10.68 -12.32 -15.41
C LEU A 334 9.38 -11.94 -14.70
N PHE A 335 9.04 -12.62 -13.60
CA PHE A 335 7.95 -12.24 -12.72
C PHE A 335 8.49 -11.59 -11.45
N ILE A 336 7.96 -10.42 -11.09
CA ILE A 336 8.34 -9.72 -9.87
C ILE A 336 7.08 -9.42 -9.05
N LYS A 337 7.13 -9.63 -7.74
CA LYS A 337 6.05 -9.27 -6.82
C LYS A 337 6.42 -8.07 -5.98
N VAL A 338 5.58 -7.04 -6.00
CA VAL A 338 5.69 -5.89 -5.10
C VAL A 338 4.64 -6.06 -4.01
N GLU A 339 5.06 -6.13 -2.75
CA GLU A 339 4.13 -6.28 -1.62
C GLU A 339 3.68 -4.94 -1.03
N ASN A 340 4.52 -3.91 -1.17
CA ASN A 340 4.23 -2.55 -0.73
C ASN A 340 4.90 -1.56 -1.67
N ASP A 341 4.27 -0.41 -1.88
CA ASP A 341 4.72 0.61 -2.83
C ASP A 341 5.15 1.92 -2.16
N GLY A 342 5.44 1.89 -0.85
CA GLY A 342 5.74 3.08 -0.05
C GLY A 342 4.53 3.74 0.62
N PHE A 343 3.33 3.21 0.42
CA PHE A 343 2.09 3.77 0.96
C PHE A 343 1.20 2.68 1.52
N ASN A 344 0.40 3.00 2.55
CA ASN A 344 -0.61 2.06 3.02
C ASN A 344 -1.63 1.80 1.90
N LEU A 345 -2.22 0.61 1.88
CA LEU A 345 -3.12 0.19 0.79
C LEU A 345 -4.58 0.61 1.03
N GLY A 346 -4.85 1.38 2.08
CA GLY A 346 -6.16 1.92 2.40
C GLY A 346 -6.50 3.18 1.58
N ALA A 347 -7.76 3.61 1.65
CA ALA A 347 -8.27 4.79 0.92
C ALA A 347 -7.45 6.08 1.17
N GLN A 348 -6.82 6.21 2.33
CA GLN A 348 -6.06 7.40 2.71
C GLN A 348 -4.63 7.45 2.15
N ARG A 349 -4.09 6.34 1.61
CA ARG A 349 -2.74 6.24 1.01
C ARG A 349 -1.68 7.03 1.78
N ARG A 350 -1.57 6.82 3.09
CA ARG A 350 -0.55 7.46 3.92
C ARG A 350 0.80 6.83 3.62
N ALA A 351 1.82 7.67 3.43
CA ALA A 351 3.19 7.21 3.25
C ALA A 351 3.64 6.33 4.42
N MET A 352 4.42 5.29 4.12
CA MET A 352 4.99 4.36 5.07
C MET A 352 6.49 4.22 4.82
N ALA A 353 7.23 3.73 5.81
CA ALA A 353 8.64 3.41 5.64
C ALA A 353 8.82 2.17 4.77
N GLY A 354 9.76 2.23 3.81
CA GLY A 354 10.08 1.15 2.89
C GLY A 354 9.18 1.11 1.65
N SER A 355 9.73 0.65 0.53
CA SER A 355 9.02 0.40 -0.73
C SER A 355 9.66 -0.81 -1.42
N GLY A 356 8.85 -1.69 -2.01
CA GLY A 356 9.35 -2.80 -2.83
C GLY A 356 9.66 -2.41 -4.29
N LEU A 357 9.37 -1.16 -4.68
CA LEU A 357 9.63 -0.68 -6.05
C LEU A 357 11.13 -0.61 -6.38
N PRO A 358 12.04 -0.12 -5.49
CA PRO A 358 13.48 -0.12 -5.78
C PRO A 358 14.04 -1.53 -6.00
N ASP A 359 13.61 -2.52 -5.21
CA ASP A 359 14.04 -3.91 -5.38
C ASP A 359 13.54 -4.49 -6.71
N ALA A 360 12.31 -4.17 -7.10
CA ALA A 360 11.75 -4.56 -8.39
C ALA A 360 12.51 -3.92 -9.57
N LEU A 361 12.90 -2.65 -9.44
CA LEU A 361 13.72 -1.95 -10.44
C LEU A 361 15.10 -2.62 -10.57
N ALA A 362 15.76 -2.91 -9.44
CA ALA A 362 17.06 -3.56 -9.41
C ALA A 362 17.01 -4.96 -10.04
N ALA A 363 15.99 -5.76 -9.72
CA ALA A 363 15.79 -7.08 -10.30
C ALA A 363 15.60 -7.02 -11.83
N TYR A 364 14.76 -6.09 -12.31
CA TYR A 364 14.55 -5.91 -13.74
C TYR A 364 15.80 -5.41 -14.46
N GLN A 365 16.53 -4.45 -13.90
CA GLN A 365 17.77 -3.93 -14.47
C GLN A 365 18.86 -5.01 -14.55
N ALA A 366 19.01 -5.82 -13.50
CA ALA A 366 19.93 -6.97 -13.51
C ALA A 366 19.55 -8.00 -14.58
N PHE A 367 18.25 -8.31 -14.71
CA PHE A 367 17.77 -9.19 -15.77
C PHE A 367 18.03 -8.60 -17.17
N ARG A 368 17.70 -7.34 -17.40
CA ARG A 368 17.95 -6.67 -18.68
C ARG A 368 19.43 -6.69 -19.03
N HIS A 369 20.30 -6.34 -18.07
CA HIS A 369 21.76 -6.33 -18.26
C HIS A 369 22.31 -7.74 -18.58
N SER A 370 21.77 -8.80 -17.96
CA SER A 370 22.17 -10.20 -18.25
C SER A 370 21.97 -10.60 -19.72
N ARG A 371 21.09 -9.90 -20.44
CA ARG A 371 20.76 -10.14 -21.84
C ARG A 371 21.36 -9.10 -22.80
N GLU A 372 21.92 -8.02 -22.27
CA GLU A 372 22.60 -6.93 -22.99
C GLU A 372 24.13 -7.17 -23.06
N GLY A 373 24.60 -8.24 -23.71
CA GLY A 373 26.06 -8.44 -23.88
C GLY A 373 26.48 -9.75 -24.56
N GLY A 374 27.71 -9.78 -25.11
CA GLY A 374 28.33 -10.96 -25.72
C GLY A 374 28.94 -11.96 -24.73
N ASN A 375 28.86 -11.68 -23.43
CA ASN A 375 29.20 -12.56 -22.32
C ASN A 375 28.05 -12.49 -21.29
N PRO A 376 26.99 -13.31 -21.42
CA PRO A 376 25.86 -13.27 -20.51
C PRO A 376 26.30 -13.70 -19.12
N VAL A 377 26.30 -12.78 -18.16
CA VAL A 377 26.30 -13.14 -16.74
C VAL A 377 24.93 -13.75 -16.47
N GLU A 378 24.90 -14.96 -15.90
CA GLU A 378 23.64 -15.65 -15.60
C GLU A 378 22.83 -14.83 -14.58
N PHE A 379 21.56 -14.56 -14.89
CA PHE A 379 20.65 -13.89 -13.96
C PHE A 379 20.18 -14.87 -12.90
N ASP A 380 20.59 -14.65 -11.65
CA ASP A 380 20.13 -15.43 -10.50
C ASP A 380 18.95 -14.74 -9.82
N ALA A 381 17.74 -15.21 -10.13
CA ALA A 381 16.51 -14.72 -9.52
C ALA A 381 16.49 -14.92 -7.99
N ALA A 382 17.22 -15.89 -7.44
CA ALA A 382 17.23 -16.17 -6.00
C ALA A 382 17.86 -15.05 -5.17
N GLN A 383 18.68 -14.18 -5.79
CA GLN A 383 19.20 -12.97 -5.15
C GLN A 383 18.10 -11.93 -4.86
N PHE A 384 16.98 -12.03 -5.56
CA PHE A 384 15.82 -11.16 -5.41
C PHE A 384 14.65 -11.99 -4.87
N GLY A 385 14.42 -11.96 -3.55
CA GLY A 385 13.38 -12.78 -2.89
C GLY A 385 11.95 -12.58 -3.43
N ASN A 386 11.72 -11.54 -4.21
CA ASN A 386 10.47 -11.21 -4.87
C ASN A 386 10.43 -11.47 -6.39
N ALA A 387 11.52 -11.98 -6.99
CA ALA A 387 11.59 -12.29 -8.41
C ALA A 387 11.47 -13.80 -8.69
N ASN A 388 11.04 -14.15 -9.90
CA ASN A 388 10.98 -15.51 -10.40
C ASN A 388 11.17 -15.50 -11.92
N LEU A 389 12.12 -16.27 -12.43
CA LEU A 389 12.38 -16.39 -13.86
C LEU A 389 11.71 -17.66 -14.40
N VAL A 390 10.95 -17.55 -15.50
CA VAL A 390 10.13 -18.65 -16.00
C VAL A 390 10.26 -18.76 -17.51
N GLU A 391 10.58 -19.97 -18.00
CA GLU A 391 10.62 -20.27 -19.42
C GLU A 391 9.26 -20.05 -20.10
N LYS A 392 9.28 -19.45 -21.29
CA LYS A 392 8.09 -19.21 -22.14
C LYS A 392 7.33 -20.50 -22.46
N ALA A 393 8.05 -21.61 -22.64
CA ALA A 393 7.45 -22.93 -22.88
C ALA A 393 6.58 -23.36 -21.69
N ARG A 394 7.09 -23.21 -20.46
CA ARG A 394 6.39 -23.53 -19.22
C ARG A 394 5.13 -22.70 -19.02
N ILE A 395 5.15 -21.42 -19.44
CA ILE A 395 3.96 -20.55 -19.40
C ILE A 395 2.85 -21.09 -20.31
N GLY A 396 3.21 -21.71 -21.45
CA GLY A 396 2.29 -22.22 -22.45
C GLY A 396 1.78 -23.65 -22.26
N GLU A 397 2.34 -24.44 -21.32
CA GLU A 397 2.09 -25.90 -21.18
C GLU A 397 0.60 -26.28 -21.12
N ASN A 398 -0.22 -25.52 -20.42
CA ASN A 398 -1.64 -25.81 -20.24
C ASN A 398 -2.55 -25.03 -21.20
N GLY A 399 -1.99 -24.28 -22.15
CA GLY A 399 -2.74 -23.46 -23.11
C GLY A 399 -3.46 -22.24 -22.50
N GLU A 400 -3.38 -22.01 -21.19
CA GLU A 400 -3.97 -20.83 -20.54
C GLU A 400 -3.06 -19.60 -20.64
N TRP A 401 -1.76 -19.81 -20.83
CA TRP A 401 -0.73 -18.76 -20.90
C TRP A 401 -0.78 -17.83 -19.69
N ASN A 402 -1.05 -18.35 -18.49
CA ASN A 402 -1.31 -17.56 -17.30
C ASN A 402 -0.08 -16.72 -16.90
N LEU A 403 -0.24 -15.47 -16.49
CA LEU A 403 0.86 -14.59 -16.11
C LEU A 403 0.96 -14.37 -14.59
N SER A 404 0.42 -15.29 -13.78
CA SER A 404 0.56 -15.25 -12.33
C SER A 404 1.88 -15.88 -11.92
N GLY A 405 2.92 -15.07 -11.69
CA GLY A 405 4.28 -15.54 -11.40
C GLY A 405 4.41 -16.56 -10.25
N GLU A 406 3.53 -16.46 -9.25
CA GLU A 406 3.46 -17.37 -8.10
C GLU A 406 3.13 -18.83 -8.51
N ARG A 407 2.44 -19.05 -9.63
CA ARG A 407 2.15 -20.41 -10.16
C ARG A 407 3.39 -21.14 -10.66
N TYR A 408 4.42 -20.38 -11.01
CA TYR A 408 5.64 -20.88 -11.62
C TYR A 408 6.81 -20.91 -10.67
N ARG A 409 6.66 -20.41 -9.43
CA ARG A 409 7.71 -20.63 -8.44
C ARG A 409 7.89 -22.12 -8.30
N SER A 410 9.10 -22.58 -8.61
CA SER A 410 9.49 -23.94 -8.31
C SER A 410 9.13 -24.20 -6.85
N VAL A 411 8.35 -25.25 -6.61
CA VAL A 411 8.25 -25.85 -5.28
C VAL A 411 9.70 -25.97 -4.83
N VAL A 412 10.07 -25.24 -3.77
CA VAL A 412 11.43 -25.24 -3.25
C VAL A 412 11.81 -26.70 -3.11
N VAL A 413 12.79 -27.16 -3.89
CA VAL A 413 13.31 -28.52 -3.76
C VAL A 413 14.10 -28.51 -2.47
N HIS A 414 13.39 -28.75 -1.38
CA HIS A 414 13.97 -28.91 -0.08
C HIS A 414 14.88 -30.13 -0.15
N LYS A 415 16.19 -29.92 -0.05
CA LYS A 415 17.14 -31.00 0.22
C LYS A 415 16.95 -31.44 1.66
N THR A 416 15.87 -32.17 1.91
CA THR A 416 15.63 -32.83 3.19
C THR A 416 16.24 -34.23 3.17
N GLU A 417 16.59 -34.74 4.35
CA GLU A 417 16.95 -36.15 4.52
C GLU A 417 15.73 -37.09 4.46
N TRP A 418 14.52 -36.53 4.36
CA TRP A 418 13.24 -37.24 4.37
C TRP A 418 12.67 -37.38 2.96
N PRO A 419 11.90 -38.45 2.68
CA PRO A 419 11.14 -38.55 1.44
C PRO A 419 10.08 -37.45 1.40
N MET A 420 9.99 -36.76 0.26
CA MET A 420 8.92 -35.81 -0.01
C MET A 420 7.71 -36.57 -0.57
N VAL A 421 6.54 -36.38 0.03
CA VAL A 421 5.29 -37.01 -0.40
C VAL A 421 4.23 -35.96 -0.66
N SER A 422 3.34 -36.20 -1.62
CA SER A 422 2.21 -35.31 -1.85
C SER A 422 1.15 -35.44 -0.75
N MET A 423 0.40 -34.37 -0.50
CA MET A 423 -0.73 -34.40 0.42
C MET A 423 -1.77 -35.44 -0.02
N GLU A 424 -1.99 -35.62 -1.33
CA GLU A 424 -2.90 -36.63 -1.85
C GLU A 424 -2.53 -38.05 -1.42
N GLU A 425 -1.25 -38.38 -1.32
CA GLU A 425 -0.80 -39.71 -0.88
C GLU A 425 -1.12 -40.00 0.60
N VAL A 426 -1.21 -38.95 1.43
CA VAL A 426 -1.28 -39.09 2.89
C VAL A 426 -2.60 -38.64 3.50
N CYS A 427 -3.41 -37.83 2.81
CA CYS A 427 -4.73 -37.43 3.29
C CYS A 427 -5.66 -36.92 2.18
N THR A 428 -6.95 -36.84 2.48
CA THR A 428 -7.97 -36.16 1.65
C THR A 428 -8.70 -35.09 2.43
N ILE A 429 -9.30 -34.14 1.70
CA ILE A 429 -10.16 -33.12 2.31
C ILE A 429 -11.60 -33.61 2.26
N GLN A 430 -12.26 -33.63 3.43
CA GLN A 430 -13.68 -33.86 3.55
C GLN A 430 -14.40 -32.58 3.97
N ARG A 431 -15.18 -32.01 3.04
CA ARG A 431 -15.95 -30.78 3.26
C ARG A 431 -17.03 -30.94 4.34
N GLY A 432 -17.24 -29.89 5.13
CA GLY A 432 -18.27 -29.85 6.17
C GLY A 432 -19.69 -29.65 5.63
N LEU A 433 -20.63 -29.46 6.56
CA LEU A 433 -22.05 -29.35 6.23
C LEU A 433 -22.45 -27.91 5.86
N SER A 434 -23.36 -27.79 4.89
CA SER A 434 -24.06 -26.54 4.61
C SER A 434 -25.29 -26.44 5.52
N TYR A 435 -25.60 -25.24 6.00
CA TYR A 435 -26.72 -24.98 6.89
C TYR A 435 -27.39 -23.65 6.56
N SER A 436 -28.62 -23.49 7.03
CA SER A 436 -29.34 -22.21 7.06
C SER A 436 -29.16 -21.53 8.41
N SER A 437 -29.38 -20.21 8.45
CA SER A 437 -29.27 -19.44 9.70
C SER A 437 -30.29 -19.85 10.77
N GLN A 438 -31.39 -20.51 10.39
CA GLN A 438 -32.44 -20.97 11.31
C GLN A 438 -32.02 -22.22 12.10
N GLU A 439 -31.06 -22.98 11.58
CA GLU A 439 -30.55 -24.21 12.20
C GLU A 439 -29.38 -23.93 13.15
N LEU A 440 -29.08 -22.64 13.43
CA LEU A 440 -28.02 -22.20 14.32
C LEU A 440 -28.55 -21.35 15.47
N GLY A 441 -28.30 -21.80 16.69
CA GLY A 441 -28.60 -21.07 17.92
C GLY A 441 -27.33 -20.72 18.70
N ASP A 442 -27.47 -19.78 19.63
CA ASP A 442 -26.44 -19.46 20.63
C ASP A 442 -26.64 -20.26 21.94
N GLU A 443 -27.79 -20.93 22.10
CA GLU A 443 -28.09 -21.81 23.24
C GLU A 443 -27.57 -23.23 23.00
N GLU A 444 -27.16 -23.94 24.07
CA GLU A 444 -26.61 -25.31 24.03
C GLU A 444 -27.64 -26.41 23.69
N ASN A 445 -28.61 -26.11 22.83
CA ASN A 445 -29.71 -27.00 22.45
C ASN A 445 -29.41 -27.82 21.17
N GLY A 446 -28.13 -28.01 20.83
CA GLY A 446 -27.68 -28.71 19.61
C GLY A 446 -26.23 -29.20 19.70
N ILE A 447 -25.62 -29.54 18.56
CA ILE A 447 -24.19 -29.91 18.51
C ILE A 447 -23.33 -28.64 18.33
N PRO A 448 -22.20 -28.48 19.04
CA PRO A 448 -21.28 -27.38 18.77
C PRO A 448 -20.80 -27.38 17.31
N LEU A 449 -20.74 -26.22 16.66
CA LEU A 449 -20.35 -26.08 15.26
C LEU A 449 -19.05 -25.26 15.11
N TYR A 450 -18.01 -25.90 14.57
CA TYR A 450 -16.84 -25.20 14.04
C TYR A 450 -17.16 -24.47 12.73
N ASN A 451 -16.87 -23.17 12.69
CA ASN A 451 -17.03 -22.34 11.49
C ASN A 451 -15.77 -21.47 11.27
N LEU A 452 -15.79 -20.55 10.30
CA LEU A 452 -14.63 -19.70 10.01
C LEU A 452 -14.15 -18.87 11.21
N LYS A 453 -15.05 -18.47 12.14
CA LYS A 453 -14.65 -17.74 13.36
C LYS A 453 -13.84 -18.60 14.33
N SER A 454 -13.93 -19.92 14.19
CA SER A 454 -13.14 -20.87 14.97
C SER A 454 -11.72 -21.03 14.43
N ILE A 455 -11.41 -20.53 13.23
CA ILE A 455 -10.07 -20.58 12.62
C ILE A 455 -9.39 -19.22 12.79
N LYS A 456 -8.11 -19.24 13.15
CA LYS A 456 -7.22 -18.07 13.14
C LYS A 456 -6.09 -18.29 12.15
N ARG A 457 -5.52 -17.20 11.68
CA ARG A 457 -4.30 -17.21 10.86
C ARG A 457 -3.23 -18.06 11.55
N ASN A 458 -2.65 -19.00 10.79
CA ASN A 458 -1.59 -19.91 11.24
C ASN A 458 -1.97 -20.81 12.44
N GLY A 459 -3.27 -21.04 12.67
CA GLY A 459 -3.76 -22.05 13.61
C GLY A 459 -3.49 -21.77 15.09
N VAL A 460 -3.32 -20.51 15.50
CA VAL A 460 -3.10 -20.13 16.91
C VAL A 460 -4.25 -20.63 17.81
N ALA A 461 -3.91 -21.10 19.01
CA ALA A 461 -4.88 -21.56 20.00
C ALA A 461 -5.92 -20.48 20.31
N GLN A 462 -7.20 -20.88 20.38
CA GLN A 462 -8.32 -19.98 20.64
C GLN A 462 -9.40 -20.72 21.42
N ASN A 463 -9.97 -20.05 22.42
CA ASN A 463 -11.22 -20.49 23.04
C ASN A 463 -12.34 -20.39 22.00
N ASN A 464 -13.05 -21.49 21.79
CA ASN A 464 -14.15 -21.52 20.83
C ASN A 464 -15.42 -20.99 21.49
N ASP A 465 -15.97 -19.93 20.92
CA ASP A 465 -17.33 -19.48 21.19
C ASP A 465 -18.24 -20.14 20.14
N PHE A 466 -18.83 -21.28 20.52
CA PHE A 466 -19.57 -22.12 19.59
C PHE A 466 -20.98 -21.58 19.36
N LYS A 467 -21.42 -21.64 18.10
CA LYS A 467 -22.85 -21.75 17.81
C LYS A 467 -23.24 -23.22 17.80
N TYR A 468 -24.49 -23.51 18.10
CA TYR A 468 -25.00 -24.88 18.19
C TYR A 468 -25.91 -25.16 16.99
N PHE A 469 -25.59 -26.22 16.25
CA PHE A 469 -26.35 -26.68 15.09
C PHE A 469 -27.42 -27.69 15.53
N THR A 470 -28.66 -27.47 15.10
CA THR A 470 -29.84 -28.24 15.54
C THR A 470 -30.48 -29.09 14.42
N GLY A 471 -29.97 -28.99 13.18
CA GLY A 471 -30.46 -29.77 12.05
C GLY A 471 -29.95 -31.23 12.02
N GLU A 472 -30.29 -31.96 10.95
CA GLU A 472 -29.82 -33.34 10.79
C GLU A 472 -28.31 -33.43 10.52
N ILE A 473 -27.61 -34.27 11.27
CA ILE A 473 -26.16 -34.44 11.19
C ILE A 473 -25.81 -35.87 10.79
N LYS A 474 -24.84 -36.00 9.88
CA LYS A 474 -24.21 -37.28 9.53
C LYS A 474 -22.88 -37.39 10.27
N ASP A 475 -22.49 -38.60 10.68
CA ASP A 475 -21.23 -38.82 11.40
C ASP A 475 -20.00 -38.29 10.66
N ARG A 476 -20.01 -38.35 9.31
CA ARG A 476 -18.94 -37.77 8.50
C ARG A 476 -18.75 -36.28 8.76
N HIS A 477 -19.81 -35.51 9.02
CA HIS A 477 -19.72 -34.06 9.29
C HIS A 477 -19.36 -33.73 10.75
N CYS A 478 -18.98 -34.74 11.54
CA CYS A 478 -18.52 -34.55 12.91
C CYS A 478 -16.99 -34.60 12.98
N VAL A 479 -16.46 -33.91 13.98
CA VAL A 479 -15.06 -33.95 14.41
C VAL A 479 -14.97 -34.36 15.87
N GLN A 480 -13.83 -34.94 16.21
CA GLN A 480 -13.45 -35.35 17.56
C GLN A 480 -12.01 -34.91 17.88
N SER A 481 -11.61 -35.06 19.14
CA SER A 481 -10.23 -34.79 19.59
C SER A 481 -9.21 -35.51 18.69
N GLY A 482 -8.21 -34.77 18.21
CA GLY A 482 -7.18 -35.24 17.28
C GLY A 482 -7.47 -34.99 15.79
N ASP A 483 -8.70 -34.62 15.41
CA ASP A 483 -9.00 -34.25 14.01
C ASP A 483 -8.34 -32.92 13.64
N VAL A 484 -7.98 -32.77 12.36
CA VAL A 484 -7.42 -31.53 11.80
C VAL A 484 -8.39 -30.93 10.80
N LEU A 485 -8.77 -29.68 11.02
CA LEU A 485 -9.56 -28.86 10.10
C LEU A 485 -8.65 -27.87 9.36
N ILE A 486 -9.04 -27.51 8.14
CA ILE A 486 -8.45 -26.40 7.37
C ILE A 486 -9.55 -25.47 6.85
N ALA A 487 -9.26 -24.18 6.70
CA ALA A 487 -10.19 -23.26 6.05
C ALA A 487 -10.18 -23.43 4.52
N LEU A 488 -11.35 -23.67 3.94
CA LEU A 488 -11.56 -23.77 2.48
C LEU A 488 -12.08 -22.47 1.87
N THR A 489 -12.64 -21.59 2.70
CA THR A 489 -13.17 -20.28 2.33
C THR A 489 -12.45 -19.19 3.11
N ASP A 490 -12.32 -18.01 2.51
CA ASP A 490 -11.84 -16.81 3.16
C ASP A 490 -12.68 -15.59 2.77
N LEU A 491 -13.14 -14.85 3.78
CA LEU A 491 -13.94 -13.65 3.63
C LEU A 491 -13.11 -12.37 3.87
N THR A 492 -11.82 -12.51 4.16
CA THR A 492 -10.91 -11.40 4.39
C THR A 492 -10.35 -10.87 3.06
N PRO A 493 -10.23 -9.55 2.89
CA PRO A 493 -9.59 -8.97 1.69
C PRO A 493 -8.14 -9.42 1.49
N THR A 494 -7.47 -9.79 2.59
CA THR A 494 -6.05 -10.13 2.69
C THR A 494 -5.78 -11.64 2.61
N SER A 495 -6.80 -12.47 2.45
CA SER A 495 -6.66 -13.95 2.34
C SER A 495 -6.02 -14.60 3.57
N GLU A 496 -6.23 -14.03 4.76
CA GLU A 496 -5.56 -14.42 6.00
C GLU A 496 -5.90 -15.82 6.50
N LEU A 497 -7.10 -16.32 6.21
CA LEU A 497 -7.62 -17.57 6.75
C LEU A 497 -7.42 -18.75 5.80
N ILE A 498 -7.39 -18.54 4.48
CA ILE A 498 -7.38 -19.65 3.51
C ILE A 498 -6.26 -20.68 3.80
N GLY A 499 -6.62 -21.97 3.88
CA GLY A 499 -5.72 -23.06 4.21
C GLY A 499 -5.28 -23.14 5.68
N SER A 500 -5.59 -22.15 6.53
CA SER A 500 -5.14 -22.14 7.94
C SER A 500 -5.68 -23.36 8.70
N PRO A 501 -4.83 -24.07 9.46
CA PRO A 501 -5.22 -25.30 10.12
C PRO A 501 -5.79 -25.06 11.52
N LYS A 502 -6.59 -26.01 12.02
CA LYS A 502 -7.00 -26.10 13.42
C LYS A 502 -6.95 -27.55 13.87
N LEU A 503 -6.24 -27.80 14.96
CA LEU A 503 -6.28 -29.07 15.67
C LEU A 503 -7.49 -29.06 16.63
N VAL A 504 -8.34 -30.08 16.54
CA VAL A 504 -9.46 -30.26 17.45
C VAL A 504 -8.93 -30.90 18.72
N VAL A 505 -9.05 -30.20 19.84
CA VAL A 505 -8.59 -30.64 21.17
C VAL A 505 -9.74 -30.84 22.16
N SER A 506 -10.97 -30.58 21.72
CA SER A 506 -12.16 -30.74 22.55
C SER A 506 -12.57 -32.21 22.61
N GLU A 507 -12.93 -32.67 23.80
CA GLU A 507 -13.54 -33.99 24.02
C GLU A 507 -15.01 -34.05 23.58
N LEU A 508 -15.64 -32.89 23.30
CA LEU A 508 -17.01 -32.82 22.80
C LEU A 508 -17.05 -33.13 21.29
N LYS A 509 -17.97 -34.03 20.90
CA LYS A 509 -18.31 -34.25 19.49
C LYS A 509 -18.91 -32.95 18.92
N ALA A 510 -18.32 -32.44 17.84
CA ALA A 510 -18.73 -31.19 17.22
C ALA A 510 -18.96 -31.37 15.71
N ALA A 511 -19.84 -30.57 15.11
CA ALA A 511 -19.97 -30.47 13.67
C ALA A 511 -19.00 -29.41 13.10
N TYR A 512 -18.85 -29.35 11.78
CA TYR A 512 -18.08 -28.30 11.10
C TYR A 512 -18.74 -27.83 9.79
N SER A 513 -18.59 -26.54 9.47
CA SER A 513 -19.23 -25.89 8.33
C SER A 513 -18.59 -26.26 6.98
N ALA A 514 -19.33 -26.05 5.90
CA ALA A 514 -18.85 -26.25 4.52
C ALA A 514 -17.72 -25.30 4.09
N ASP A 515 -17.43 -24.28 4.88
CA ASP A 515 -16.26 -23.41 4.72
C ASP A 515 -14.97 -24.02 5.27
N LEU A 516 -15.09 -25.15 5.97
CA LEU A 516 -13.99 -25.91 6.54
C LEU A 516 -13.90 -27.29 5.88
N GLY A 517 -12.68 -27.83 5.87
CA GLY A 517 -12.36 -29.17 5.40
C GLY A 517 -11.69 -29.96 6.51
N LYS A 518 -12.23 -31.15 6.82
CA LYS A 518 -11.56 -32.11 7.70
C LYS A 518 -10.54 -32.90 6.91
N LEU A 519 -9.33 -33.03 7.43
CA LEU A 519 -8.29 -33.88 6.83
C LEU A 519 -8.51 -35.33 7.26
N VAL A 520 -8.74 -36.20 6.28
CA VAL A 520 -8.93 -37.64 6.47
C VAL A 520 -7.63 -38.34 6.06
N PHE A 521 -6.91 -38.89 7.04
CA PHE A 521 -5.58 -39.46 6.84
C PHE A 521 -5.65 -40.84 6.18
N LYS A 522 -4.74 -41.09 5.24
CA LYS A 522 -4.58 -42.35 4.52
C LYS A 522 -3.48 -43.19 5.18
N GLY A 523 -3.88 -44.32 5.76
CA GLY A 523 -2.96 -45.23 6.45
C GLY A 523 -2.37 -44.64 7.73
N ALA A 524 -1.36 -45.31 8.28
CA ALA A 524 -0.78 -44.99 9.59
C ALA A 524 0.64 -44.38 9.49
N ARG A 525 1.00 -43.70 8.39
CA ARG A 525 2.37 -43.18 8.20
C ARG A 525 2.55 -41.69 8.57
N LEU A 526 1.46 -40.97 8.82
CA LEU A 526 1.46 -39.54 9.12
C LEU A 526 0.67 -39.26 10.40
N ALA A 527 1.33 -38.65 11.39
CA ALA A 527 0.68 -38.21 12.62
C ALA A 527 -0.10 -36.90 12.39
N PRO A 528 -1.37 -36.79 12.81
CA PRO A 528 -2.18 -35.59 12.61
C PRO A 528 -1.56 -34.31 13.20
N GLN A 529 -0.98 -34.41 14.40
CA GLN A 529 -0.33 -33.28 15.07
C GLN A 529 0.93 -32.82 14.33
N PHE A 530 1.67 -33.74 13.71
CA PHE A 530 2.84 -33.41 12.91
C PHE A 530 2.43 -32.65 11.65
N LEU A 531 1.40 -33.12 10.94
CA LEU A 531 0.85 -32.38 9.80
C LEU A 531 0.35 -31.00 10.23
N TYR A 532 -0.38 -30.91 11.35
CA TYR A 532 -0.83 -29.63 11.90
C TYR A 532 0.34 -28.65 12.11
N CYS A 533 1.51 -29.11 12.57
CA CYS A 533 2.71 -28.27 12.68
C CYS A 533 3.21 -27.81 11.30
N LEU A 534 3.28 -28.70 10.31
CA LEU A 534 3.73 -28.35 8.95
C LEU A 534 2.79 -27.35 8.26
N LEU A 535 1.48 -27.47 8.46
CA LEU A 535 0.48 -26.54 7.90
C LEU A 535 0.54 -25.14 8.54
N ARG A 536 1.32 -24.95 9.61
CA ARG A 536 1.59 -23.64 10.23
C ARG A 536 2.89 -23.00 9.73
N SER A 537 3.63 -23.70 8.86
CA SER A 537 4.89 -23.20 8.29
C SER A 537 4.67 -22.14 7.23
N ASP A 538 5.67 -21.28 7.05
CA ASP A 538 5.71 -20.30 5.96
C ASP A 538 5.73 -21.01 4.58
N HIS A 539 6.30 -22.22 4.48
CA HIS A 539 6.31 -23.04 3.26
C HIS A 539 4.90 -23.36 2.76
N TYR A 540 4.09 -23.96 3.64
CA TYR A 540 2.70 -24.26 3.30
C TYR A 540 1.91 -22.98 3.05
N ARG A 541 2.11 -21.97 3.89
CA ARG A 541 1.34 -20.73 3.80
C ARG A 541 1.57 -20.00 2.48
N ASN A 542 2.83 -19.86 2.07
CA ASN A 542 3.18 -19.19 0.81
C ASN A 542 2.66 -19.97 -0.38
N TYR A 543 2.76 -21.30 -0.36
CA TYR A 543 2.26 -22.17 -1.41
C TYR A 543 0.73 -22.14 -1.50
N ILE A 544 -0.01 -22.34 -0.40
CA ILE A 544 -1.46 -22.52 -0.47
C ILE A 544 -2.19 -21.25 -0.94
N LEU A 545 -1.60 -20.08 -0.71
CA LEU A 545 -2.12 -18.80 -1.18
C LEU A 545 -2.17 -18.69 -2.71
N THR A 546 -1.24 -19.34 -3.42
CA THR A 546 -1.17 -19.31 -4.90
C THR A 546 -2.28 -20.14 -5.55
N TYR A 547 -2.96 -20.99 -4.77
CA TYR A 547 -4.07 -21.84 -5.18
C TYR A 547 -5.42 -21.36 -4.62
N SER A 548 -5.50 -20.09 -4.21
CA SER A 548 -6.76 -19.43 -3.87
C SER A 548 -7.32 -18.64 -5.07
N HIS A 549 -8.64 -18.59 -5.21
CA HIS A 549 -9.32 -17.85 -6.30
C HIS A 549 -10.54 -17.11 -5.79
N GLY A 550 -10.92 -16.01 -6.47
CA GLY A 550 -12.07 -15.18 -6.12
C GLY A 550 -11.67 -13.77 -5.66
N ALA A 551 -12.51 -12.77 -5.97
CA ALA A 551 -12.21 -11.36 -5.71
C ALA A 551 -12.54 -10.94 -4.27
N ASN A 552 -13.80 -11.12 -3.85
CA ASN A 552 -14.28 -10.73 -2.52
C ASN A 552 -14.32 -11.90 -1.52
N VAL A 553 -14.57 -13.11 -2.03
CA VAL A 553 -14.57 -14.36 -1.28
C VAL A 553 -13.58 -15.27 -1.96
N LYS A 554 -12.57 -15.74 -1.22
CA LYS A 554 -11.58 -16.66 -1.76
C LYS A 554 -11.90 -18.09 -1.41
N HIS A 555 -11.69 -18.97 -2.38
CA HIS A 555 -11.86 -20.42 -2.20
C HIS A 555 -10.55 -21.14 -2.52
N LEU A 556 -10.29 -22.19 -1.76
CA LEU A 556 -9.13 -23.05 -1.96
C LEU A 556 -9.39 -24.04 -3.10
N GLN A 557 -8.48 -24.11 -4.06
CA GLN A 557 -8.51 -25.17 -5.07
C GLN A 557 -8.03 -26.48 -4.44
N ALA A 558 -8.83 -27.55 -4.57
CA ALA A 558 -8.50 -28.86 -4.01
C ALA A 558 -7.16 -29.39 -4.52
N ASP A 559 -6.92 -29.28 -5.83
CA ASP A 559 -5.67 -29.69 -6.47
C ASP A 559 -4.45 -28.97 -5.87
N GLY A 560 -4.62 -27.70 -5.47
CA GLY A 560 -3.57 -26.96 -4.78
C GLY A 560 -3.14 -27.67 -3.51
N PHE A 561 -4.10 -27.99 -2.64
CA PHE A 561 -3.81 -28.74 -1.41
C PHE A 561 -3.22 -30.12 -1.71
N HIS A 562 -3.83 -30.88 -2.62
CA HIS A 562 -3.42 -32.25 -2.94
C HIS A 562 -1.99 -32.35 -3.51
N ASN A 563 -1.58 -31.37 -4.31
CA ASN A 563 -0.24 -31.32 -4.92
C ASN A 563 0.85 -30.75 -4.00
N PHE A 564 0.50 -30.25 -2.81
CA PHE A 564 1.50 -29.77 -1.87
C PHE A 564 2.39 -30.93 -1.40
N LEU A 565 3.71 -30.75 -1.43
CA LEU A 565 4.66 -31.77 -0.99
C LEU A 565 5.10 -31.50 0.46
N ILE A 566 5.15 -32.55 1.28
CA ILE A 566 5.66 -32.48 2.66
C ILE A 566 6.82 -33.47 2.88
N PRO A 567 7.81 -33.12 3.70
CA PRO A 567 8.79 -34.09 4.19
C PRO A 567 8.09 -35.08 5.15
N LEU A 568 8.31 -36.37 4.93
CA LEU A 568 7.69 -37.43 5.73
C LEU A 568 8.75 -38.27 6.49
N PRO A 569 9.21 -37.81 7.67
CA PRO A 569 10.07 -38.62 8.54
C PRO A 569 9.32 -39.85 9.08
N PRO A 570 10.02 -40.86 9.64
CA PRO A 570 9.39 -41.97 10.35
C PRO A 570 8.48 -41.50 11.50
N LEU A 571 7.42 -42.24 11.81
CA LEU A 571 6.43 -41.87 12.84
C LEU A 571 7.06 -41.53 14.20
N ALA A 572 8.08 -42.28 14.64
CA ALA A 572 8.76 -42.01 15.90
C ALA A 572 9.40 -40.61 15.91
N ILE A 573 10.04 -40.23 14.81
CA ILE A 573 10.64 -38.90 14.63
C ILE A 573 9.57 -37.81 14.52
N GLN A 574 8.45 -38.08 13.83
CA GLN A 574 7.31 -37.15 13.81
C GLN A 574 6.81 -36.86 15.23
N GLN A 575 6.69 -37.90 16.07
CA GLN A 575 6.26 -37.77 17.47
C GLN A 575 7.28 -37.01 18.32
N GLU A 576 8.58 -37.26 18.13
CA GLU A 576 9.65 -36.50 18.82
C GLU A 576 9.60 -35.01 18.46
N ILE A 577 9.44 -34.67 17.18
CA ILE A 577 9.32 -33.28 16.71
C ILE A 577 8.08 -32.60 17.30
N VAL A 578 6.93 -33.31 17.31
CA VAL A 578 5.70 -32.80 17.91
C VAL A 578 5.89 -32.56 19.41
N ALA A 579 6.50 -33.51 20.12
CA ALA A 579 6.76 -33.37 21.56
C ALA A 579 7.71 -32.19 21.88
N GLU A 580 8.73 -31.96 21.03
CA GLU A 580 9.61 -30.79 21.14
C GLU A 580 8.82 -29.48 20.98
N ILE A 581 8.02 -29.37 19.91
CA ILE A 581 7.20 -28.18 19.63
C ILE A 581 6.16 -27.95 20.74
N GLU A 582 5.48 -28.99 21.20
CA GLU A 582 4.53 -28.91 22.31
C GLU A 582 5.22 -28.48 23.62
N GLY A 583 6.44 -28.94 23.88
CA GLY A 583 7.25 -28.48 25.00
C GLY A 583 7.50 -26.98 24.97
N TYR A 584 7.85 -26.43 23.80
CA TYR A 584 8.00 -24.99 23.61
C TYR A 584 6.67 -24.24 23.73
N GLN A 585 5.58 -24.79 23.18
CA GLN A 585 4.26 -24.19 23.25
C GLN A 585 3.75 -24.07 24.70
N LYS A 586 3.98 -25.08 25.55
CA LYS A 586 3.62 -25.02 26.98
C LYS A 586 4.31 -23.87 27.72
N ILE A 587 5.58 -23.60 27.40
CA ILE A 587 6.33 -22.47 27.97
C ILE A 587 5.75 -21.14 27.50
N ILE A 588 5.45 -21.03 26.21
CA ILE A 588 4.81 -19.84 25.62
C ILE A 588 3.46 -19.57 26.29
N ASP A 589 2.63 -20.60 26.44
CA ASP A 589 1.29 -20.47 27.02
C ASP A 589 1.36 -20.03 28.49
N GLY A 590 2.28 -20.62 29.28
CA GLY A 590 2.54 -20.20 30.66
C GLY A 590 3.01 -18.73 30.75
N ALA A 591 3.95 -18.33 29.90
CA ALA A 591 4.43 -16.94 29.86
C ALA A 591 3.33 -15.96 29.46
N ARG A 592 2.47 -16.32 28.49
CA ARG A 592 1.32 -15.51 28.06
C ARG A 592 0.30 -15.33 29.19
N GLN A 593 0.07 -16.36 30.00
CA GLN A 593 -0.81 -16.26 31.17
C GLN A 593 -0.27 -15.25 32.20
N VAL A 594 1.04 -15.28 32.49
CA VAL A 594 1.68 -14.29 33.37
C VAL A 594 1.51 -12.87 32.84
N VAL A 595 1.80 -12.66 31.55
CA VAL A 595 1.68 -11.34 30.91
C VAL A 595 0.23 -10.84 30.90
N ALA A 596 -0.74 -11.71 30.63
CA ALA A 596 -2.16 -11.35 30.56
C ALA A 596 -2.78 -11.10 31.95
N ALA A 597 -2.31 -11.81 32.98
CA ALA A 597 -2.83 -11.69 34.35
C ALA A 597 -2.23 -10.50 35.11
N TYR A 598 -1.03 -10.05 34.74
CA TYR A 598 -0.37 -8.96 35.43
C TYR A 598 -1.07 -7.62 35.16
N GLN A 599 -1.40 -6.93 36.24
CA GLN A 599 -1.86 -5.54 36.25
C GLN A 599 -1.17 -4.86 37.44
N PRO A 600 -0.45 -3.75 37.23
CA PRO A 600 0.18 -3.03 38.33
C PRO A 600 -0.91 -2.49 39.26
N ARG A 601 -0.77 -2.74 40.57
CA ARG A 601 -1.73 -2.28 41.58
C ARG A 601 -1.04 -1.37 42.58
N ILE A 602 -1.59 -0.17 42.76
CA ILE A 602 -1.16 0.75 43.81
C ILE A 602 -2.18 0.66 44.93
N ASN A 603 -1.74 0.16 46.09
CA ASN A 603 -2.58 0.10 47.28
C ASN A 603 -2.61 1.49 47.94
N VAL A 604 -3.62 2.29 47.59
CA VAL A 604 -3.82 3.63 48.15
C VAL A 604 -4.19 3.53 49.63
N GLN A 605 -3.40 4.16 50.50
CA GLN A 605 -3.71 4.19 51.93
C GLN A 605 -4.68 5.35 52.27
N PRO A 606 -5.59 5.18 53.25
CA PRO A 606 -6.60 6.19 53.57
C PRO A 606 -6.05 7.53 54.07
N ASP A 607 -4.82 7.53 54.60
CA ASP A 607 -4.12 8.70 55.13
C ASP A 607 -3.40 9.52 54.06
N TRP A 608 -3.28 9.01 52.82
CA TRP A 608 -2.65 9.75 51.73
C TRP A 608 -3.53 10.93 51.30
N PRO A 609 -2.98 12.16 51.22
CA PRO A 609 -3.74 13.30 50.73
C PRO A 609 -4.16 13.09 49.27
N ILE A 610 -5.43 13.36 48.99
CA ILE A 610 -6.00 13.32 47.64
C ILE A 610 -6.03 14.75 47.09
N ILE A 611 -5.16 15.02 46.12
CA ILE A 611 -4.86 16.37 45.65
C ILE A 611 -5.26 16.50 44.16
N PRO A 612 -5.85 17.63 43.73
CA PRO A 612 -6.08 17.93 42.32
C PRO A 612 -4.78 17.93 41.49
N LEU A 613 -4.87 17.49 40.23
CA LEU A 613 -3.69 17.30 39.37
C LEU A 613 -2.93 18.61 39.12
N ASP A 614 -3.64 19.74 39.00
CA ASP A 614 -3.06 21.08 38.80
C ASP A 614 -2.28 21.61 40.01
N GLU A 615 -2.58 21.09 41.20
CA GLU A 615 -1.80 21.35 42.41
C GLU A 615 -0.55 20.44 42.49
N THR A 616 -0.47 19.36 41.73
CA THR A 616 0.65 18.39 41.76
C THR A 616 1.67 18.55 40.63
N CYS A 617 1.23 19.05 39.48
CA CYS A 617 2.07 19.25 38.29
C CYS A 617 1.63 20.46 37.48
N ASP A 618 2.56 21.04 36.71
CA ASP A 618 2.22 22.04 35.70
C ASP A 618 1.79 21.35 34.41
N ILE A 619 0.55 21.63 33.98
CA ILE A 619 -0.10 20.96 32.86
C ILE A 619 0.04 21.83 31.62
N GLN A 620 0.91 21.43 30.71
CA GLN A 620 1.24 22.20 29.52
C GLN A 620 0.91 21.44 28.23
N ARG A 621 0.22 22.12 27.31
CA ARG A 621 -0.01 21.56 25.96
C ARG A 621 1.27 21.58 25.14
N GLY A 622 1.49 20.52 24.35
CA GLY A 622 2.49 20.52 23.29
C GLY A 622 2.24 21.61 22.24
N LYS A 623 3.24 21.86 21.39
CA LYS A 623 3.17 22.90 20.36
C LYS A 623 3.71 22.38 19.05
N PHE A 624 2.94 22.60 18.00
CA PHE A 624 3.43 22.59 16.63
C PHE A 624 2.52 23.56 15.86
N SER A 625 2.98 24.76 15.53
CA SER A 625 2.11 25.82 14.98
C SER A 625 1.91 25.73 13.48
N HIS A 626 2.84 25.11 12.74
CA HIS A 626 2.73 25.00 11.29
C HIS A 626 1.66 23.97 10.87
N ARG A 627 0.96 24.26 9.77
CA ARG A 627 -0.04 23.38 9.14
C ARG A 627 0.21 23.37 7.62
N PRO A 628 0.31 22.18 6.99
CA PRO A 628 0.06 20.85 7.54
C PRO A 628 1.22 20.34 8.43
N ARG A 629 0.91 19.49 9.41
CA ARG A 629 1.89 19.09 10.43
C ARG A 629 3.02 18.22 9.86
N ASN A 630 2.83 17.57 8.71
CA ASN A 630 3.75 16.60 8.09
C ASN A 630 4.71 17.20 7.05
N GLU A 631 4.92 18.53 7.05
CA GLU A 631 5.83 19.16 6.09
C GLU A 631 7.29 18.69 6.30
N PRO A 632 7.94 18.03 5.32
CA PRO A 632 9.23 17.37 5.51
C PRO A 632 10.37 18.28 6.01
N ARG A 633 10.31 19.58 5.68
CA ARG A 633 11.38 20.54 6.01
C ARG A 633 11.65 20.70 7.50
N PHE A 634 10.72 20.34 8.38
CA PHE A 634 10.86 20.51 9.83
C PHE A 634 11.50 19.31 10.53
N TYR A 635 11.74 18.23 9.79
CA TYR A 635 12.11 16.93 10.34
C TYR A 635 13.57 16.54 10.01
N GLY A 636 14.08 15.52 10.70
CA GLY A 636 15.42 14.97 10.44
C GLY A 636 16.55 15.77 11.10
N GLY A 637 16.36 16.16 12.36
CA GLY A 637 17.37 16.87 13.15
C GLY A 637 17.66 16.21 14.49
N LYS A 638 18.09 17.03 15.47
CA LYS A 638 18.59 16.57 16.77
C LYS A 638 17.57 16.62 17.90
N TYR A 639 16.39 17.21 17.71
CA TYR A 639 15.39 17.35 18.78
C TYR A 639 14.34 16.24 18.65
N PRO A 640 14.23 15.29 19.58
CA PRO A 640 13.20 14.25 19.52
C PRO A 640 11.79 14.85 19.46
N PHE A 641 10.92 14.24 18.65
CA PHE A 641 9.53 14.64 18.49
C PHE A 641 8.59 13.49 18.84
N ILE A 642 8.01 13.55 20.04
CA ILE A 642 7.12 12.53 20.57
C ILE A 642 5.73 12.69 19.95
N GLN A 643 5.24 11.65 19.31
CA GLN A 643 3.89 11.58 18.75
C GLN A 643 2.98 10.71 19.61
N THR A 644 1.67 10.80 19.38
CA THR A 644 0.69 9.97 20.11
C THR A 644 0.94 8.48 19.94
N GLY A 645 1.42 8.05 18.77
CA GLY A 645 1.79 6.65 18.51
C GLY A 645 2.99 6.18 19.32
N ASP A 646 3.93 7.06 19.66
CA ASP A 646 5.08 6.71 20.50
C ASP A 646 4.63 6.43 21.94
N ILE A 647 3.69 7.23 22.47
CA ILE A 647 3.12 7.06 23.81
C ILE A 647 2.32 5.76 23.90
N VAL A 648 1.49 5.49 22.89
CA VAL A 648 0.71 4.24 22.83
C VAL A 648 1.62 3.01 22.75
N ARG A 649 2.74 3.10 22.03
CA ARG A 649 3.69 2.00 21.92
C ARG A 649 4.50 1.78 23.21
N ALA A 650 4.71 2.82 24.01
CA ALA A 650 5.40 2.70 25.30
C ALA A 650 4.61 1.83 26.29
N ASP A 651 3.27 1.87 26.24
CA ASP A 651 2.40 1.10 27.16
C ASP A 651 2.66 1.44 28.65
N GLY A 652 3.04 2.70 28.92
CA GLY A 652 3.47 3.21 30.22
C GLY A 652 4.97 3.08 30.47
N GLY A 653 5.49 3.78 31.48
CA GLY A 653 6.92 3.83 31.76
C GLY A 653 7.71 4.58 30.67
N LYS A 654 8.93 4.12 30.35
CA LYS A 654 9.87 4.85 29.49
C LYS A 654 9.44 4.90 28.02
N ILE A 655 9.57 6.06 27.40
CA ILE A 655 9.22 6.28 25.98
C ILE A 655 10.45 6.35 25.07
N GLU A 656 10.29 5.84 23.84
CA GLU A 656 11.22 6.04 22.73
C GLU A 656 10.58 6.89 21.62
N HIS A 657 11.39 7.64 20.89
CA HIS A 657 10.93 8.49 19.79
C HIS A 657 11.17 7.83 18.43
N THR A 658 10.27 8.08 17.47
CA THR A 658 10.44 7.62 16.07
C THR A 658 10.81 8.72 15.10
N GLN A 659 10.82 9.97 15.57
CA GLN A 659 10.96 11.14 14.72
C GLN A 659 11.70 12.25 15.46
N THR A 660 12.36 13.11 14.70
CA THR A 660 13.11 14.25 15.23
C THR A 660 12.79 15.51 14.43
N LEU A 661 12.85 16.66 15.09
CA LEU A 661 12.82 17.99 14.49
C LEU A 661 14.24 18.51 14.28
N ASN A 662 14.41 19.30 13.22
CA ASN A 662 15.57 20.17 13.03
C ASN A 662 15.32 21.55 13.65
N ASP A 663 16.22 22.50 13.45
CA ASP A 663 16.10 23.85 14.04
C ASP A 663 14.87 24.60 13.52
N ASP A 664 14.48 24.43 12.25
CA ASP A 664 13.24 24.98 11.70
C ASP A 664 12.01 24.36 12.39
N GLY A 665 12.04 23.05 12.62
CA GLY A 665 10.96 22.34 13.32
C GLY A 665 10.83 22.80 14.77
N LEU A 666 11.96 23.05 15.46
CA LEU A 666 11.94 23.62 16.80
C LEU A 666 11.33 25.03 16.81
N SER A 667 11.57 25.86 15.78
CA SER A 667 11.03 27.22 15.70
C SER A 667 9.49 27.28 15.74
N VAL A 668 8.82 26.25 15.21
CA VAL A 668 7.35 26.11 15.21
C VAL A 668 6.85 25.22 16.34
N SER A 669 7.74 24.65 17.15
CA SER A 669 7.42 23.76 18.25
C SER A 669 7.83 24.36 19.61
N LYS A 670 7.89 23.53 20.63
CA LYS A 670 8.35 23.86 21.98
C LYS A 670 9.11 22.66 22.53
N LEU A 671 10.32 22.91 23.01
CA LEU A 671 11.13 21.92 23.70
C LEU A 671 10.73 21.87 25.17
N PHE A 672 10.50 20.66 25.68
CA PHE A 672 10.22 20.39 27.08
C PHE A 672 11.44 19.72 27.73
N GLN A 673 11.70 20.07 28.99
CA GLN A 673 12.82 19.51 29.76
C GLN A 673 12.32 18.35 30.62
N PRO A 674 13.05 17.22 30.68
CA PRO A 674 12.68 16.05 31.48
C PRO A 674 13.01 16.25 32.97
N PRO A 675 12.50 15.39 33.87
CA PRO A 675 11.51 14.34 33.60
C PRO A 675 10.08 14.90 33.56
N ILE A 676 9.29 14.48 32.58
CA ILE A 676 7.86 14.84 32.49
C ILE A 676 7.03 13.61 32.15
N VAL A 677 5.75 13.62 32.52
CA VAL A 677 4.79 12.62 32.05
C VAL A 677 4.09 13.19 30.83
N VAL A 678 4.01 12.43 29.75
CA VAL A 678 3.22 12.79 28.57
C VAL A 678 1.92 12.00 28.56
N ILE A 679 0.81 12.65 28.22
CA ILE A 679 -0.52 12.03 28.13
C ILE A 679 -1.19 12.38 26.80
N THR A 680 -1.80 11.38 26.17
CA THR A 680 -2.62 11.54 24.97
C THR A 680 -4.03 12.00 25.33
N ILE A 681 -4.53 12.99 24.59
CA ILE A 681 -5.84 13.59 24.85
C ILE A 681 -6.87 13.32 23.74
N ALA A 682 -6.46 12.76 22.59
CA ALA A 682 -7.34 12.46 21.47
C ALA A 682 -7.01 11.10 20.82
N ALA A 683 -8.02 10.45 20.23
CA ALA A 683 -7.99 9.11 19.59
C ALA A 683 -7.71 7.93 20.54
N ASN A 684 -6.65 7.99 21.35
CA ASN A 684 -6.33 7.01 22.40
C ASN A 684 -6.21 7.77 23.72
N ILE A 685 -7.33 8.10 24.35
CA ILE A 685 -7.33 8.98 25.52
C ILE A 685 -6.73 8.28 26.73
N GLY A 686 -5.82 8.97 27.42
CA GLY A 686 -5.28 8.54 28.71
C GLY A 686 -4.13 7.54 28.62
N ASP A 687 -3.51 7.36 27.45
CA ASP A 687 -2.22 6.69 27.36
C ASP A 687 -1.13 7.63 27.87
N THR A 688 -0.26 7.08 28.71
CA THR A 688 0.78 7.83 29.43
C THR A 688 2.14 7.22 29.21
N ALA A 689 3.19 8.04 29.33
CA ALA A 689 4.57 7.59 29.40
C ALA A 689 5.44 8.64 30.09
N VAL A 690 6.61 8.23 30.58
CA VAL A 690 7.64 9.10 31.14
C VAL A 690 8.65 9.47 30.06
N LEU A 691 8.90 10.77 29.96
CA LEU A 691 9.90 11.36 29.10
C LEU A 691 11.14 11.75 29.91
N ASP A 692 12.22 10.97 29.76
CA ASP A 692 13.49 11.16 30.48
C ASP A 692 14.54 11.98 29.72
N PHE A 693 14.21 12.48 28.53
CA PHE A 693 15.11 13.28 27.69
C PHE A 693 14.39 14.50 27.07
N PRO A 694 15.11 15.61 26.79
CA PRO A 694 14.49 16.80 26.21
C PRO A 694 13.81 16.49 24.87
N SER A 695 12.52 16.82 24.74
CA SER A 695 11.76 16.53 23.52
C SER A 695 10.67 17.56 23.23
N CYS A 696 10.28 17.62 21.97
CA CYS A 696 9.14 18.34 21.46
C CYS A 696 7.95 17.38 21.31
N PHE A 697 6.71 17.88 21.38
CA PHE A 697 5.51 17.11 21.05
C PHE A 697 4.38 18.00 20.57
N PRO A 698 3.44 17.48 19.74
CA PRO A 698 2.38 18.26 19.14
C PRO A 698 1.29 18.63 20.15
N ASP A 699 0.41 19.52 19.73
CA ASP A 699 -0.75 19.98 20.52
C ASP A 699 -1.78 18.88 20.85
N SER A 700 -1.65 17.68 20.28
CA SER A 700 -2.45 16.49 20.64
C SER A 700 -1.88 15.69 21.82
N VAL A 701 -0.76 16.14 22.39
CA VAL A 701 -0.11 15.57 23.58
C VAL A 701 -0.01 16.67 24.65
N VAL A 702 -0.24 16.30 25.89
CA VAL A 702 -0.10 17.18 27.05
C VAL A 702 1.06 16.67 27.90
N GLY A 703 1.92 17.57 28.35
CA GLY A 703 2.96 17.30 29.33
C GLY A 703 2.47 17.66 30.73
N LEU A 704 2.69 16.75 31.69
CA LEU A 704 2.50 16.93 33.11
C LEU A 704 3.89 17.06 33.73
N ILE A 705 4.25 18.27 34.14
CA ILE A 705 5.57 18.59 34.69
C ILE A 705 5.46 18.50 36.22
N PRO A 706 5.96 17.42 36.85
CA PRO A 706 5.76 17.20 38.28
C PRO A 706 6.45 18.30 39.10
N LYS A 707 5.83 18.70 40.22
CA LYS A 707 6.47 19.53 41.24
C LYS A 707 7.53 18.72 41.99
N ALA A 708 8.41 19.41 42.73
CA ALA A 708 9.56 18.80 43.40
C ALA A 708 9.23 17.65 44.37
N GLU A 709 8.01 17.62 44.91
CA GLU A 709 7.54 16.59 45.85
C GLU A 709 6.87 15.38 45.17
N ILE A 710 6.80 15.38 43.83
CA ILE A 710 6.15 14.33 43.03
C ILE A 710 7.20 13.65 42.16
N ASP A 711 7.29 12.32 42.26
CA ASP A 711 8.10 11.52 41.36
C ASP A 711 7.39 11.35 40.01
N ALA A 712 8.10 11.59 38.91
CA ALA A 712 7.53 11.52 37.57
C ALA A 712 7.03 10.12 37.20
N HIS A 713 7.73 9.07 37.62
CA HIS A 713 7.34 7.69 37.34
C HIS A 713 6.13 7.31 38.20
N PHE A 714 6.07 7.75 39.46
CA PHE A 714 4.87 7.57 40.29
C PHE A 714 3.65 8.28 39.70
N LEU A 715 3.81 9.53 39.24
CA LEU A 715 2.74 10.29 38.60
C LEU A 715 2.22 9.57 37.34
N GLU A 716 3.11 9.02 36.52
CA GLU A 716 2.74 8.23 35.35
C GLU A 716 1.92 7.00 35.75
N LEU A 717 2.39 6.23 36.73
CA LEU A 717 1.69 5.02 37.18
C LEU A 717 0.27 5.32 37.66
N ILE A 718 0.09 6.38 38.45
CA ILE A 718 -1.22 6.81 38.93
C ILE A 718 -2.09 7.27 37.76
N MET A 719 -1.57 8.10 36.86
CA MET A 719 -2.34 8.60 35.71
C MET A 719 -2.73 7.48 34.75
N ARG A 720 -1.90 6.45 34.60
CA ARG A 720 -2.22 5.25 33.82
C ARG A 720 -3.46 4.53 34.35
N THR A 721 -3.64 4.46 35.68
CA THR A 721 -4.87 3.89 36.27
C THR A 721 -6.13 4.74 36.02
N GLN A 722 -5.98 6.02 35.67
CA GLN A 722 -7.10 6.93 35.38
C GLN A 722 -7.62 6.79 33.94
N LYS A 723 -6.98 5.98 33.07
CA LYS A 723 -7.32 5.86 31.65
C LYS A 723 -8.81 5.57 31.40
N GLN A 724 -9.41 4.62 32.13
CA GLN A 724 -10.83 4.29 31.97
C GLN A 724 -11.74 5.42 32.45
N HIS A 725 -11.40 6.06 33.58
CA HIS A 725 -12.15 7.20 34.09
C HIS A 725 -12.13 8.37 33.12
N LEU A 726 -10.95 8.71 32.57
CA LEU A 726 -10.76 9.73 31.54
C LEU A 726 -11.62 9.42 30.29
N ASN A 727 -11.61 8.17 29.80
CA ASN A 727 -12.43 7.78 28.66
C ASN A 727 -13.95 7.90 28.89
N ASN A 728 -14.40 7.77 30.14
CA ASN A 728 -15.82 7.90 30.51
C ASN A 728 -16.28 9.35 30.60
N ILE A 729 -15.41 10.25 31.09
CA ILE A 729 -15.74 11.68 31.24
C ILE A 729 -15.46 12.51 29.97
N ALA A 730 -14.82 11.91 28.96
CA ALA A 730 -14.57 12.57 27.67
C ALA A 730 -15.89 12.91 26.94
N PRO A 731 -16.12 14.17 26.52
CA PRO A 731 -17.32 14.58 25.81
C PRO A 731 -17.59 13.72 24.55
N GLN A 732 -18.84 13.26 24.39
CA GLN A 732 -19.28 12.48 23.24
C GLN A 732 -19.55 13.40 22.03
N ALA A 733 -18.49 13.82 21.34
CA ALA A 733 -18.57 14.40 20.00
C ALA A 733 -18.17 13.35 18.93
N ALA A 734 -18.20 13.71 17.63
CA ALA A 734 -17.79 12.83 16.52
C ALA A 734 -16.37 12.22 16.67
N GLN A 735 -15.51 12.83 17.51
CA GLN A 735 -14.26 12.25 18.02
C GLN A 735 -14.13 12.56 19.52
N LYS A 736 -13.97 11.54 20.37
CA LYS A 736 -13.71 11.73 21.81
C LYS A 736 -12.37 12.46 22.01
N ASN A 737 -12.35 13.50 22.82
CA ASN A 737 -11.17 14.30 23.16
C ASN A 737 -11.30 14.88 24.58
N ILE A 738 -10.19 15.03 25.31
CA ILE A 738 -10.14 15.68 26.64
C ILE A 738 -9.40 17.01 26.54
N ASN A 739 -9.86 18.03 27.27
CA ASN A 739 -9.17 19.31 27.39
C ASN A 739 -8.38 19.41 28.70
N ILE A 740 -7.52 20.42 28.81
CA ILE A 740 -6.67 20.62 30.00
C ILE A 740 -7.51 20.89 31.24
N GLU A 741 -8.64 21.60 31.12
CA GLU A 741 -9.52 21.89 32.27
C GLU A 741 -10.07 20.63 32.93
N ILE A 742 -10.42 19.61 32.14
CA ILE A 742 -10.82 18.30 32.69
C ILE A 742 -9.65 17.63 33.43
N LEU A 743 -8.44 17.66 32.86
CA LEU A 743 -7.25 17.09 33.49
C LEU A 743 -6.96 17.73 34.85
N LYS A 744 -7.11 19.06 34.97
CA LYS A 744 -6.92 19.78 36.24
C LYS A 744 -7.83 19.27 37.36
N THR A 745 -9.05 18.84 37.03
CA THR A 745 -10.02 18.35 38.02
C THR A 745 -9.75 16.94 38.53
N ILE A 746 -8.87 16.19 37.87
CA ILE A 746 -8.53 14.82 38.28
C ILE A 746 -7.83 14.88 39.63
N LYS A 747 -8.31 14.08 40.58
CA LYS A 747 -7.72 14.00 41.92
C LYS A 747 -6.92 12.72 42.04
N ILE A 748 -5.70 12.86 42.56
CA ILE A 748 -4.76 11.76 42.70
C ILE A 748 -4.23 11.66 44.14
N PRO A 749 -3.97 10.45 44.65
CA PRO A 749 -3.40 10.26 45.97
C PRO A 749 -1.87 10.49 45.94
N ILE A 750 -1.36 11.29 46.88
CA ILE A 750 0.05 11.69 46.93
C ILE A 750 0.68 11.25 48.26
N PRO A 751 1.38 10.10 48.30
CA PRO A 751 2.16 9.72 49.48
C PRO A 751 3.47 10.52 49.58
N PRO A 752 4.21 10.41 50.69
CA PRO A 752 5.57 10.96 50.79
C PRO A 752 6.47 10.48 49.64
N ILE A 753 7.37 11.34 49.16
CA ILE A 753 8.22 11.08 47.98
C ILE A 753 9.04 9.77 48.09
N GLU A 754 9.50 9.41 49.29
CA GLU A 754 10.21 8.14 49.51
C GLU A 754 9.30 6.93 49.32
N THR A 755 8.04 7.03 49.73
CA THR A 755 7.01 6.00 49.48
C THR A 755 6.67 5.93 47.99
N GLN A 756 6.57 7.06 47.29
CA GLN A 756 6.37 7.09 45.83
C GLN A 756 7.48 6.31 45.12
N ARG A 757 8.74 6.58 45.46
CA ARG A 757 9.91 5.90 44.89
C ARG A 757 9.94 4.41 45.21
N ALA A 758 9.56 4.02 46.43
CA ALA A 758 9.47 2.61 46.81
C ALA A 758 8.41 1.85 45.98
N ILE A 759 7.23 2.45 45.78
CA ILE A 759 6.16 1.89 44.94
C ILE A 759 6.63 1.74 43.49
N VAL A 760 7.29 2.77 42.94
CA VAL A 760 7.86 2.73 41.59
C VAL A 760 8.86 1.58 41.46
N ALA A 761 9.81 1.48 42.39
CA ALA A 761 10.84 0.43 42.35
C ALA A 761 10.26 -0.99 42.42
N GLU A 762 9.22 -1.20 43.23
CA GLU A 762 8.50 -2.48 43.33
C GLU A 762 7.81 -2.83 42.00
N ILE A 763 7.02 -1.90 41.44
CA ILE A 763 6.31 -2.11 40.18
C ILE A 763 7.28 -2.29 39.00
N GLU A 764 8.39 -1.55 38.97
CA GLU A 764 9.43 -1.73 37.95
C GLU A 764 10.08 -3.12 38.03
N ALA A 765 10.33 -3.63 39.23
CA ALA A 765 10.87 -4.98 39.43
C ALA A 765 9.89 -6.06 38.94
N GLU A 766 8.59 -5.91 39.24
CA GLU A 766 7.54 -6.80 38.72
C GLU A 766 7.43 -6.71 37.19
N GLN A 767 7.44 -5.49 36.63
CA GLN A 767 7.33 -5.26 35.20
C GLN A 767 8.54 -5.82 34.44
N ALA A 768 9.72 -5.83 35.05
CA ALA A 768 10.90 -6.49 34.49
C ALA A 768 10.67 -8.01 34.31
N LEU A 769 10.00 -8.67 35.26
CA LEU A 769 9.64 -10.09 35.15
C LEU A 769 8.61 -10.32 34.03
N VAL A 770 7.63 -9.44 33.89
CA VAL A 770 6.63 -9.50 32.80
C VAL A 770 7.30 -9.30 31.44
N ASN A 771 8.23 -8.35 31.34
CA ASN A 771 8.99 -8.10 30.11
C ASN A 771 9.92 -9.28 29.77
N ALA A 772 10.53 -9.92 30.77
CA ALA A 772 11.28 -11.15 30.57
C ALA A 772 10.39 -12.28 30.02
N ASN A 773 9.14 -12.40 30.47
CA ASN A 773 8.16 -13.33 29.89
C ASN A 773 7.80 -12.98 28.44
N LYS A 774 7.63 -11.70 28.09
CA LYS A 774 7.45 -11.26 26.69
C LYS A 774 8.63 -11.67 25.81
N GLN A 775 9.86 -11.50 26.28
CA GLN A 775 11.06 -11.95 25.57
C GLN A 775 11.15 -13.48 25.46
N LEU A 776 10.73 -14.20 26.51
CA LEU A 776 10.67 -15.66 26.54
C LEU A 776 9.73 -16.18 25.44
N ILE A 777 8.55 -15.60 25.30
CA ILE A 777 7.58 -15.93 24.23
C ILE A 777 8.26 -15.84 22.86
N ASN A 778 8.85 -14.70 22.53
CA ASN A 778 9.51 -14.48 21.23
C ASN A 778 10.62 -15.51 20.96
N ARG A 779 11.42 -15.82 21.99
CA ARG A 779 12.54 -16.78 21.85
C ARG A 779 12.04 -18.19 21.58
N PHE A 780 10.96 -18.62 22.24
CA PHE A 780 10.42 -19.97 22.06
C PHE A 780 9.57 -20.08 20.78
N GLU A 781 8.92 -19.01 20.33
CA GLU A 781 8.30 -18.96 19.00
C GLU A 781 9.36 -19.14 17.90
N ALA A 782 10.51 -18.49 18.04
CA ALA A 782 11.65 -18.68 17.13
C ALA A 782 12.16 -20.14 17.15
N LYS A 783 12.23 -20.78 18.32
CA LYS A 783 12.60 -22.21 18.42
C LYS A 783 11.62 -23.14 17.71
N ILE A 784 10.31 -22.88 17.82
CA ILE A 784 9.30 -23.65 17.07
C ILE A 784 9.55 -23.50 15.57
N LYS A 785 9.78 -22.26 15.08
CA LYS A 785 10.10 -22.00 13.67
C LYS A 785 11.37 -22.74 13.23
N THR A 786 12.46 -22.65 14.00
CA THR A 786 13.70 -23.41 13.75
C THR A 786 13.45 -24.92 13.68
N THR A 787 12.64 -25.47 14.58
CA THR A 787 12.33 -26.91 14.62
C THR A 787 11.59 -27.34 13.37
N ILE A 788 10.61 -26.56 12.93
CA ILE A 788 9.87 -26.82 11.68
C ILE A 788 10.82 -26.71 10.48
N ASN A 789 11.61 -25.64 10.39
CA ASN A 789 12.55 -25.41 9.28
C ASN A 789 13.60 -26.53 9.13
N ARG A 790 14.04 -27.13 10.26
CA ARG A 790 14.90 -28.32 10.26
C ARG A 790 14.26 -29.50 9.53
N VAL A 791 12.95 -29.71 9.67
CA VAL A 791 12.22 -30.76 8.93
C VAL A 791 12.25 -30.50 7.42
N TRP A 792 12.23 -29.22 7.03
CA TRP A 792 12.34 -28.76 5.64
C TRP A 792 13.79 -28.70 5.11
N GLY A 793 14.76 -29.23 5.87
CA GLY A 793 16.17 -29.32 5.45
C GLY A 793 16.90 -27.97 5.43
N GLU A 794 16.34 -26.94 6.06
CA GLU A 794 16.99 -25.64 6.16
C GLU A 794 18.05 -25.64 7.27
N LYS A 795 19.23 -25.09 6.97
CA LYS A 795 20.28 -24.86 7.98
C LYS A 795 20.07 -23.50 8.62
N ASN A 796 20.24 -23.44 9.95
CA ASN A 796 20.14 -22.25 10.78
C ASN A 796 21.01 -21.09 10.31
#